data_AF-A0AAE0LRR6-F1
#
_entry.id   AF-A0AAE0LRR6-F1
#
_cell.length_a   1.000
_cell.length_b   1.000
_cell.length_c   1.000
_cell.angle_alpha   90.00
_cell.angle_beta   90.00
_cell.angle_gamma   90.00
#
_symmetry.space_group_name_H-M   'P 1'
#
loop_
_entity.id
_entity.type
_entity.pdbx_description
1 polymer ?
#
loop_
_entity_poly.entity_id
_entity_poly.type
_entity_poly.pdbx_seq_one_letter_code
_entity_poly.pdbx_strand_id
1 'polypeptide(L)'
;MLSHNEAFSTQDYDSTSLELFYPLNDVTRNVKADIILVPGLGGDYIGTWKADDEFETVWPKDLLPLPNYIPGVRVLSFRYNTSLNGTTSDAGIRDHANDLLVWLYNDREDDESASLRPLVFVGHSLGGIIVKSALTKMAHDNKYQNLWDASRGVMFFATPHFGLNKDKWLQFAYRVLLRRAPSKGVVPTENMLDELKVNSGILDRVSEDFLPLQPELSFVTFVENTPMKGMEELMVDRVYGLTRTPTEFPRRLSGDHIGLCQFKNHDDDLGEFELVQDGIRSLINDEPRAVHRLKYQEKRALYSLCPTSFHCHSRDTNPTKETCGWIFKTQEMERWLINDSGKEKLWISGPAGCGKSFLAQHIITKLHEGKSSTQHGVVHCSLSDSHPSRGNLEALLRATLHQALHHVPELVTTFLLPTFEEAQIREHDEQEIWTRHVLITIWADAMAEVMARRPLSFVIDGLDEISKECQDTFFDCLGKLPQKTRAAFERLKRGPGEPHPPKMKLLALSRGDEDIRERLGRLGFKSYDVQPKDTKEDIKKTVWAGMSSLWKARGRNTDAPSQRICNKIADDSNGSYLWSSLVVEILRRGRMTSEKQILFLLERYVPGDVDDLYSHILLGLNQNPRSSTFVKQVLQWAIFQQEGLKLSEFTIANALAKATAQHPHQTITPEILASCLDDNIKLRVEFHCGHLVKFQDDGRLSLIHRTLKHHLTKHLHTDLNPLSSSNPSPSSPDAGFFLDPKTTHASLANLCIAYLTMPCFDISTPPSTPLTSPSFESRLRHRIKTHPFLRYAALHWHKHLALAGEAWPGSQQAESMLTRRAWLVDGASGYGQCWTEVWWFFVRGVAQDFPVGGELAGRVVEAALGSVAASASDSAPAVEVGVE
;
A
#
# COMPACT_ATOMS: atom_id res chain seq x y z
N MET A 1 36.39 26.30 -22.02
CA MET A 1 35.50 26.06 -23.17
C MET A 1 35.43 24.57 -23.45
N LEU A 2 34.50 23.87 -22.82
CA LEU A 2 33.98 22.57 -23.26
C LEU A 2 32.50 22.57 -22.84
N SER A 3 31.64 22.96 -23.79
CA SER A 3 30.18 22.96 -23.66
C SER A 3 29.66 21.56 -23.98
N HIS A 4 29.16 20.84 -22.98
CA HIS A 4 28.28 19.70 -23.22
C HIS A 4 26.85 20.22 -23.36
N ASN A 5 26.47 20.52 -24.61
CA ASN A 5 25.09 20.59 -25.04
C ASN A 5 24.58 19.15 -25.20
N GLU A 6 23.92 18.62 -24.18
CA GLU A 6 22.98 17.52 -24.38
C GLU A 6 21.65 18.10 -24.85
N ALA A 7 21.34 17.86 -26.12
CA ALA A 7 20.04 18.17 -26.69
C ALA A 7 18.99 17.23 -26.07
N PHE A 8 18.13 17.78 -25.22
CA PHE A 8 16.96 17.09 -24.68
C PHE A 8 16.06 16.60 -25.83
N SER A 9 15.84 15.28 -25.89
CA SER A 9 14.87 14.69 -26.81
C SER A 9 13.45 14.97 -26.31
N THR A 10 12.52 15.22 -27.24
CA THR A 10 11.14 15.64 -26.99
C THR A 10 10.17 14.49 -26.63
N GLN A 11 10.66 13.36 -26.11
CA GLN A 11 9.85 12.15 -25.87
C GLN A 11 9.47 11.83 -24.41
N ASP A 12 9.99 12.55 -23.39
CA ASP A 12 9.83 12.16 -21.96
C ASP A 12 8.72 12.89 -21.16
N TYR A 13 7.76 13.56 -21.80
CA TYR A 13 6.79 14.44 -21.12
C TYR A 13 5.72 13.77 -20.22
N ASP A 14 5.62 12.43 -20.21
CA ASP A 14 4.58 11.70 -19.47
C ASP A 14 5.09 10.89 -18.26
N SER A 15 6.37 11.01 -17.87
CA SER A 15 6.89 10.28 -16.70
C SER A 15 6.76 11.10 -15.40
N THR A 16 6.12 10.55 -14.37
CA THR A 16 6.11 11.10 -13.01
C THR A 16 7.26 10.52 -12.19
N SER A 17 7.91 11.32 -11.35
CA SER A 17 9.00 10.87 -10.45
C SER A 17 9.12 11.75 -9.20
N LEU A 18 9.76 11.23 -8.16
CA LEU A 18 10.09 11.98 -6.94
C LEU A 18 11.61 12.10 -6.82
N GLU A 19 12.14 13.31 -6.97
CA GLU A 19 13.57 13.58 -7.12
C GLU A 19 14.19 14.08 -5.82
N LEU A 20 15.35 13.52 -5.43
CA LEU A 20 16.09 13.95 -4.23
C LEU A 20 16.90 15.21 -4.51
N PHE A 21 16.58 16.31 -3.80
CA PHE A 21 17.32 17.57 -3.87
C PHE A 21 18.41 17.65 -2.81
N TYR A 22 18.14 17.14 -1.60
CA TYR A 22 19.09 17.16 -0.50
C TYR A 22 18.81 16.00 0.49
N PRO A 23 19.84 15.35 1.08
CA PRO A 23 21.28 15.59 0.86
C PRO A 23 21.78 15.07 -0.50
N LEU A 24 22.76 15.78 -1.10
CA LEU A 24 23.34 15.41 -2.41
C LEU A 24 24.16 14.11 -2.36
N ASN A 25 24.65 13.77 -1.16
CA ASN A 25 25.20 12.46 -0.84
C ASN A 25 24.18 11.76 0.05
N ASP A 26 23.83 10.51 -0.27
CA ASP A 26 22.75 9.71 0.34
C ASP A 26 23.05 9.27 1.79
N VAL A 27 23.61 10.18 2.60
CA VAL A 27 23.90 10.01 4.02
C VAL A 27 22.61 10.33 4.76
N THR A 28 21.71 9.35 4.83
CA THR A 28 20.47 9.37 5.61
C THR A 28 20.70 9.33 7.12
N ARG A 29 21.95 9.15 7.57
CA ARG A 29 22.33 9.20 8.98
C ARG A 29 22.00 10.59 9.56
N ASN A 30 20.92 10.66 10.34
CA ASN A 30 20.35 11.84 11.02
C ASN A 30 19.34 12.71 10.26
N VAL A 31 18.62 12.19 9.26
CA VAL A 31 17.45 12.91 8.72
C VAL A 31 16.33 12.95 9.79
N LYS A 32 15.89 14.16 10.13
CA LYS A 32 14.88 14.47 11.15
C LYS A 32 13.53 14.82 10.56
N ALA A 33 13.45 15.25 9.30
CA ALA A 33 12.20 15.62 8.63
C ALA A 33 12.33 15.48 7.11
N ASP A 34 11.22 15.17 6.44
CA ASP A 34 11.09 15.13 4.99
C ASP A 34 10.26 16.32 4.49
N ILE A 35 10.78 17.04 3.50
CA ILE A 35 10.14 18.20 2.87
C ILE A 35 9.81 17.84 1.43
N ILE A 36 8.54 17.92 1.07
CA ILE A 36 8.02 17.51 -0.23
C ILE A 36 7.57 18.74 -1.01
N LEU A 37 8.31 19.08 -2.06
CA LEU A 37 8.04 20.20 -2.94
C LEU A 37 7.13 19.75 -4.09
N VAL A 38 6.03 20.47 -4.31
CA VAL A 38 5.09 20.22 -5.40
C VAL A 38 4.95 21.47 -6.26
N PRO A 39 5.50 21.47 -7.49
CA PRO A 39 5.53 22.63 -8.35
C PRO A 39 4.14 23.03 -8.86
N GLY A 40 4.00 24.27 -9.32
CA GLY A 40 2.76 24.81 -9.88
C GLY A 40 2.59 24.56 -11.38
N LEU A 41 1.45 25.01 -11.92
CA LEU A 41 1.14 24.92 -13.35
C LEU A 41 2.24 25.53 -14.21
N GLY A 42 2.64 24.84 -15.28
CA GLY A 42 3.66 25.26 -16.23
C GLY A 42 5.08 25.31 -15.67
N GLY A 43 5.31 25.01 -14.39
CA GLY A 43 6.65 24.92 -13.81
C GLY A 43 7.24 23.50 -13.90
N ASP A 44 8.54 23.37 -13.73
CA ASP A 44 9.19 22.07 -13.54
C ASP A 44 9.68 21.92 -12.08
N TYR A 45 10.06 20.68 -11.74
CA TYR A 45 10.48 20.30 -10.40
C TYR A 45 11.71 21.07 -9.88
N ILE A 46 12.55 21.65 -10.75
CA ILE A 46 13.67 22.54 -10.40
C ILE A 46 13.29 24.01 -10.64
N GLY A 47 12.87 24.35 -11.87
CA GLY A 47 12.68 25.73 -12.31
C GLY A 47 11.61 26.51 -11.56
N THR A 48 10.66 25.82 -10.91
CA THR A 48 9.71 26.48 -10.00
C THR A 48 10.42 27.20 -8.86
N TRP A 49 11.48 26.60 -8.31
CA TRP A 49 12.21 27.06 -7.13
C TRP A 49 13.52 27.78 -7.46
N LYS A 50 13.87 27.85 -8.75
CA LYS A 50 15.11 28.43 -9.25
C LYS A 50 14.99 29.94 -9.43
N ALA A 51 15.90 30.71 -8.84
CA ALA A 51 15.98 32.14 -9.04
C ALA A 51 16.70 32.49 -10.35
N ASP A 52 16.32 33.64 -10.92
CA ASP A 52 17.02 34.26 -12.05
C ASP A 52 18.13 35.17 -11.50
N ASP A 53 19.22 34.55 -11.05
CA ASP A 53 20.47 35.18 -10.61
C ASP A 53 21.68 34.55 -11.32
N GLU A 54 22.87 35.14 -11.11
CA GLU A 54 24.11 34.65 -11.74
C GLU A 54 24.45 33.20 -11.34
N PHE A 55 23.99 32.76 -10.17
CA PHE A 55 24.28 31.44 -9.62
C PHE A 55 23.21 30.38 -9.94
N GLU A 56 22.11 30.78 -10.60
CA GLU A 56 20.93 29.96 -10.82
C GLU A 56 20.43 29.27 -9.53
N THR A 57 20.37 30.02 -8.42
CA THR A 57 20.14 29.50 -7.06
C THR A 57 18.82 28.74 -6.96
N VAL A 58 18.87 27.49 -6.47
CA VAL A 58 17.72 26.63 -6.17
C VAL A 58 17.61 26.49 -4.65
N TRP A 59 16.87 27.40 -4.01
CA TRP A 59 16.84 27.53 -2.55
C TRP A 59 16.62 26.23 -1.75
N PRO A 60 15.78 25.25 -2.18
CA PRO A 60 15.58 24.04 -1.38
C PRO A 60 16.81 23.14 -1.33
N LYS A 61 17.70 23.25 -2.32
CA LYS A 61 18.96 22.51 -2.42
C LYS A 61 20.15 23.34 -1.92
N ASP A 62 20.17 24.63 -2.22
CA ASP A 62 21.36 25.47 -2.06
C ASP A 62 21.34 26.28 -0.76
N LEU A 63 20.17 26.70 -0.27
CA LEU A 63 20.04 27.58 0.91
C LEU A 63 19.52 26.82 2.13
N LEU A 64 18.41 26.09 2.00
CA LEU A 64 17.74 25.37 3.09
C LEU A 64 18.66 24.45 3.90
N PRO A 65 19.64 23.76 3.28
CA PRO A 65 20.51 22.85 4.02
C PRO A 65 21.74 23.48 4.66
N LEU A 66 21.99 24.79 4.50
CA LEU A 66 23.15 25.42 5.14
C LEU A 66 22.98 25.36 6.67
N PRO A 67 24.08 25.27 7.45
CA PRO A 67 24.03 25.02 8.91
C PRO A 67 23.19 26.01 9.71
N ASN A 68 23.07 27.25 9.22
CA ASN A 68 22.29 28.31 9.87
C ASN A 68 20.78 28.18 9.63
N TYR A 69 20.35 27.31 8.69
CA TYR A 69 18.94 27.14 8.33
C TYR A 69 18.28 25.98 9.07
N ILE A 70 18.18 24.79 8.46
CA ILE A 70 17.55 23.61 9.07
C ILE A 70 18.42 22.37 8.83
N PRO A 71 19.35 22.04 9.74
CA PRO A 71 20.22 20.88 9.55
C PRO A 71 19.43 19.57 9.70
N GLY A 72 19.78 18.59 8.86
CA GLY A 72 19.21 17.23 8.94
C GLY A 72 17.80 17.11 8.37
N VAL A 73 17.43 17.91 7.38
CA VAL A 73 16.20 17.68 6.58
C VAL A 73 16.55 16.90 5.30
N ARG A 74 15.56 16.20 4.75
CA ARG A 74 15.63 15.62 3.41
C ARG A 74 14.60 16.33 2.54
N VAL A 75 15.01 16.75 1.35
CA VAL A 75 14.18 17.55 0.44
C VAL A 75 13.95 16.76 -0.84
N LEU A 76 12.68 16.54 -1.17
CA LEU A 76 12.22 15.81 -2.34
C LEU A 76 11.37 16.75 -3.20
N SER A 77 11.54 16.73 -4.52
CA SER A 77 10.76 17.52 -5.47
C SER A 77 10.00 16.64 -6.43
N PHE A 78 8.69 16.83 -6.53
CA PHE A 78 7.81 16.02 -7.37
C PHE A 78 7.82 16.50 -8.82
N ARG A 79 8.18 15.60 -9.74
CA ARG A 79 8.08 15.80 -11.18
C ARG A 79 6.78 15.19 -11.67
N TYR A 80 5.95 16.01 -12.31
CA TYR A 80 4.73 15.58 -12.96
C TYR A 80 4.43 16.45 -14.17
N ASN A 81 3.47 16.02 -15.00
CA ASN A 81 3.03 16.81 -16.15
C ASN A 81 2.29 18.07 -15.67
N THR A 82 2.98 19.21 -15.66
CA THR A 82 2.44 20.51 -15.25
C THR A 82 1.77 21.27 -16.39
N SER A 83 1.62 20.67 -17.58
CA SER A 83 0.88 21.27 -18.69
C SER A 83 -0.63 21.34 -18.39
N LEU A 84 -1.39 22.09 -19.19
CA LEU A 84 -2.84 22.22 -18.96
C LEU A 84 -3.63 20.97 -19.33
N ASN A 85 -3.19 20.25 -20.36
CA ASN A 85 -3.92 19.11 -20.93
C ASN A 85 -4.09 18.01 -19.90
N GLY A 86 -5.33 17.73 -19.50
CA GLY A 86 -5.65 16.67 -18.54
C GLY A 86 -5.33 17.00 -17.08
N THR A 87 -4.20 17.64 -16.77
CA THR A 87 -3.74 17.93 -15.40
C THR A 87 -4.68 18.81 -14.59
N THR A 88 -5.40 19.73 -15.22
CA THR A 88 -6.33 20.65 -14.52
C THR A 88 -7.75 20.09 -14.38
N SER A 89 -8.00 18.88 -14.90
CA SER A 89 -9.24 18.15 -14.69
C SER A 89 -9.27 17.48 -13.31
N ASP A 90 -10.46 17.07 -12.86
CA ASP A 90 -10.65 16.41 -11.56
C ASP A 90 -9.92 15.07 -11.54
N ALA A 91 -9.97 14.34 -12.66
CA ALA A 91 -9.21 13.12 -12.86
C ALA A 91 -7.71 13.40 -12.79
N GLY A 92 -7.19 14.38 -13.54
CA GLY A 92 -5.77 14.72 -13.55
C GLY A 92 -5.23 15.15 -12.19
N ILE A 93 -5.94 15.99 -11.44
CA ILE A 93 -5.53 16.38 -10.08
C ILE A 93 -5.47 15.16 -9.15
N ARG A 94 -6.43 14.25 -9.25
CA ARG A 94 -6.47 13.01 -8.44
C ARG A 94 -5.40 12.02 -8.87
N ASP A 95 -5.13 11.90 -10.17
CA ASP A 95 -4.11 11.03 -10.72
C ASP A 95 -2.71 11.49 -10.29
N HIS A 96 -2.39 12.78 -10.43
CA HIS A 96 -1.11 13.34 -9.96
C HIS A 96 -0.96 13.28 -8.44
N ALA A 97 -2.05 13.49 -7.69
CA ALA A 97 -2.05 13.28 -6.25
C ALA A 97 -1.75 11.80 -5.92
N ASN A 98 -2.35 10.86 -6.63
CA ASN A 98 -2.08 9.43 -6.42
C ASN A 98 -0.65 9.06 -6.80
N ASP A 99 -0.12 9.58 -7.90
CA ASP A 99 1.28 9.36 -8.32
C ASP A 99 2.25 9.88 -7.26
N LEU A 100 2.04 11.10 -6.75
CA LEU A 100 2.82 11.65 -5.64
C LEU A 100 2.79 10.72 -4.42
N LEU A 101 1.62 10.22 -4.05
CA LEU A 101 1.46 9.31 -2.92
C LEU A 101 2.15 7.97 -3.14
N VAL A 102 2.08 7.39 -4.34
CA VAL A 102 2.73 6.11 -4.69
C VAL A 102 4.25 6.27 -4.62
N TRP A 103 4.80 7.32 -5.21
CA TRP A 103 6.23 7.60 -5.15
C TRP A 103 6.71 7.83 -3.72
N LEU A 104 6.01 8.67 -2.96
CA LEU A 104 6.37 8.99 -1.58
C LEU A 104 6.23 7.77 -0.65
N TYR A 105 5.18 6.97 -0.84
CA TYR A 105 4.96 5.73 -0.09
C TYR A 105 6.10 4.75 -0.35
N ASN A 106 6.44 4.49 -1.62
CA ASN A 106 7.50 3.56 -1.98
C ASN A 106 8.89 4.01 -1.49
N ASP A 107 9.22 5.31 -1.64
CA ASP A 107 10.47 5.88 -1.15
C ASP A 107 10.63 5.71 0.36
N ARG A 108 9.54 5.93 1.12
CA ARG A 108 9.54 5.82 2.58
C ARG A 108 9.41 4.39 3.09
N GLU A 109 8.91 3.44 2.29
CA GLU A 109 8.84 2.03 2.66
C GLU A 109 10.23 1.39 2.75
N ASP A 110 11.14 1.81 1.88
CA ASP A 110 12.51 1.29 1.84
C ASP A 110 13.40 1.90 2.95
N ASP A 111 12.86 2.79 3.81
CA ASP A 111 13.54 3.44 4.92
C ASP A 111 12.76 3.26 6.23
N GLU A 112 13.22 2.34 7.10
CA GLU A 112 12.59 2.07 8.40
C GLU A 112 12.42 3.31 9.27
N SER A 113 13.35 4.27 9.17
CA SER A 113 13.31 5.51 9.93
C SER A 113 12.29 6.52 9.37
N ALA A 114 11.88 6.38 8.11
CA ALA A 114 11.03 7.34 7.43
C ALA A 114 9.69 7.51 8.14
N SER A 115 9.07 6.40 8.57
CA SER A 115 7.82 6.39 9.35
C SER A 115 7.89 7.27 10.60
N LEU A 116 9.09 7.53 11.13
CA LEU A 116 9.33 8.34 12.33
C LEU A 116 9.50 9.84 12.04
N ARG A 117 9.77 10.20 10.78
CA ARG A 117 10.12 11.56 10.35
C ARG A 117 8.88 12.36 9.95
N PRO A 118 8.67 13.56 10.51
CA PRO A 118 7.63 14.48 10.05
C PRO A 118 7.74 14.78 8.55
N LEU A 119 6.59 14.86 7.89
CA LEU A 119 6.38 15.27 6.52
C LEU A 119 5.82 16.69 6.48
N VAL A 120 6.51 17.56 5.76
CA VAL A 120 6.06 18.92 5.45
C VAL A 120 5.89 19.04 3.94
N PHE A 121 4.70 19.47 3.51
CA PHE A 121 4.45 19.72 2.09
C PHE A 121 4.65 21.19 1.77
N VAL A 122 5.24 21.48 0.62
CA VAL A 122 5.39 22.83 0.08
C VAL A 122 4.75 22.84 -1.30
N GLY A 123 3.58 23.47 -1.40
CA GLY A 123 2.81 23.53 -2.64
C GLY A 123 2.83 24.93 -3.23
N HIS A 124 3.21 25.05 -4.51
CA HIS A 124 3.05 26.29 -5.27
C HIS A 124 1.82 26.20 -6.18
N SER A 125 0.94 27.20 -6.15
CA SER A 125 -0.17 27.31 -7.11
C SER A 125 -1.00 26.01 -7.21
N LEU A 126 -1.16 25.43 -8.41
CA LEU A 126 -1.82 24.13 -8.62
C LEU A 126 -1.21 22.98 -7.80
N GLY A 127 0.10 23.02 -7.52
CA GLY A 127 0.77 22.04 -6.66
C GLY A 127 0.20 22.00 -5.25
N GLY A 128 -0.24 23.15 -4.71
CA GLY A 128 -0.96 23.20 -3.43
C GLY A 128 -2.31 22.49 -3.45
N ILE A 129 -2.99 22.48 -4.60
CA ILE A 129 -4.26 21.76 -4.80
C ILE A 129 -4.01 20.25 -4.88
N ILE A 130 -2.95 19.83 -5.57
CA ILE A 130 -2.52 18.43 -5.62
C ILE A 130 -2.17 17.94 -4.21
N VAL A 131 -1.46 18.75 -3.41
CA VAL A 131 -1.17 18.44 -2.00
C VAL A 131 -2.45 18.26 -1.18
N LYS A 132 -3.46 19.13 -1.33
CA LYS A 132 -4.76 18.95 -0.65
C LYS A 132 -5.41 17.63 -1.03
N SER A 133 -5.50 17.33 -2.33
CA SER A 133 -6.06 16.07 -2.83
C SER A 133 -5.31 14.86 -2.29
N ALA A 134 -3.98 14.92 -2.27
CA ALA A 134 -3.12 13.87 -1.72
C ALA A 134 -3.38 13.67 -0.22
N LEU A 135 -3.38 14.73 0.59
CA LEU A 135 -3.66 14.66 2.03
C LEU A 135 -5.08 14.17 2.33
N THR A 136 -6.07 14.59 1.54
CA THR A 136 -7.44 14.08 1.64
C THR A 136 -7.49 12.58 1.38
N LYS A 137 -6.80 12.09 0.34
CA LYS A 137 -6.68 10.64 0.12
C LYS A 137 -5.93 9.96 1.27
N MET A 138 -4.85 10.54 1.78
CA MET A 138 -4.12 9.97 2.91
C MET A 138 -4.98 9.78 4.16
N ALA A 139 -5.85 10.73 4.47
CA ALA A 139 -6.69 10.68 5.67
C ALA A 139 -7.85 9.68 5.59
N HIS A 140 -8.33 9.36 4.38
CA HIS A 140 -9.48 8.47 4.17
C HIS A 140 -9.07 7.07 3.70
N ASP A 141 -7.86 6.94 3.17
CA ASP A 141 -7.31 5.69 2.66
C ASP A 141 -6.26 5.16 3.64
N ASN A 142 -6.67 4.15 4.41
CA ASN A 142 -5.80 3.49 5.39
C ASN A 142 -4.45 3.06 4.80
N LYS A 143 -4.35 2.86 3.48
CA LYS A 143 -3.09 2.63 2.76
C LYS A 143 -2.00 3.61 3.14
N TYR A 144 -2.32 4.90 3.18
CA TYR A 144 -1.35 5.97 3.40
C TYR A 144 -1.43 6.51 4.83
N GLN A 145 -1.98 5.74 5.77
CA GLN A 145 -2.11 6.17 7.16
C GLN A 145 -0.75 6.52 7.79
N ASN A 146 0.33 5.82 7.44
CA ASN A 146 1.70 6.18 7.85
C ASN A 146 2.12 7.56 7.34
N LEU A 147 1.79 7.91 6.10
CA LEU A 147 2.09 9.22 5.52
C LEU A 147 1.20 10.28 6.15
N TRP A 148 -0.09 9.98 6.35
CA TRP A 148 -1.04 10.84 7.06
C TRP A 148 -0.52 11.15 8.46
N ASP A 149 -0.18 10.11 9.23
CA ASP A 149 0.35 10.22 10.58
C ASP A 149 1.58 11.09 10.59
N ALA A 150 2.54 10.86 9.70
CA ALA A 150 3.75 11.66 9.59
C ALA A 150 3.52 13.10 9.10
N SER A 151 2.37 13.45 8.49
CA SER A 151 2.10 14.78 7.91
C SER A 151 1.83 15.84 8.98
N ARG A 152 2.55 16.96 8.92
CA ARG A 152 2.47 18.03 9.94
C ARG A 152 1.77 19.27 9.47
N GLY A 153 1.96 19.59 8.22
CA GLY A 153 1.38 20.78 7.67
C GLY A 153 1.83 21.06 6.27
N VAL A 154 1.28 22.15 5.76
CA VAL A 154 1.47 22.58 4.39
C VAL A 154 1.91 24.03 4.38
N MET A 155 2.96 24.28 3.61
CA MET A 155 3.36 25.61 3.21
C MET A 155 2.79 25.91 1.82
N PHE A 156 1.90 26.88 1.71
CA PHE A 156 1.30 27.29 0.44
C PHE A 156 1.98 28.55 -0.10
N PHE A 157 2.45 28.48 -1.34
CA PHE A 157 2.84 29.64 -2.13
C PHE A 157 1.77 29.92 -3.18
N ALA A 158 1.09 31.07 -3.08
CA ALA A 158 0.10 31.57 -4.04
C ALA A 158 -0.90 30.50 -4.51
N THR A 159 -1.43 29.69 -3.59
CA THR A 159 -2.37 28.61 -3.93
C THR A 159 -3.81 29.13 -4.00
N PRO A 160 -4.51 29.05 -5.15
CA PRO A 160 -5.88 29.54 -5.28
C PRO A 160 -6.89 28.53 -4.72
N HIS A 161 -7.12 28.56 -3.40
CA HIS A 161 -7.88 27.52 -2.70
C HIS A 161 -9.33 27.37 -3.18
N PHE A 162 -10.05 28.48 -3.39
CA PHE A 162 -11.47 28.49 -3.77
C PHE A 162 -11.65 28.90 -5.24
N GLY A 163 -10.66 28.56 -6.07
CA GLY A 163 -10.56 29.07 -7.43
C GLY A 163 -10.41 30.59 -7.51
N LEU A 164 -10.48 31.10 -8.73
CA LEU A 164 -10.54 32.50 -9.13
C LEU A 164 -11.84 32.68 -9.92
N ASN A 165 -12.24 33.92 -10.18
CA ASN A 165 -13.33 34.13 -11.14
C ASN A 165 -12.92 33.65 -12.56
N LYS A 166 -13.89 33.38 -13.42
CA LYS A 166 -13.67 32.74 -14.73
C LYS A 166 -12.68 33.52 -15.62
N ASP A 167 -12.80 34.84 -15.66
CA ASP A 167 -11.95 35.69 -16.50
C ASP A 167 -10.52 35.76 -15.95
N LYS A 168 -10.35 35.83 -14.63
CA LYS A 168 -9.04 35.77 -13.97
C LYS A 168 -8.36 34.42 -14.20
N TRP A 169 -9.09 33.29 -14.11
CA TRP A 169 -8.51 31.96 -14.39
C TRP A 169 -7.94 31.84 -15.80
N LEU A 170 -8.64 32.38 -16.79
CA LEU A 170 -8.19 32.38 -18.18
C LEU A 170 -6.88 33.17 -18.33
N GLN A 171 -6.88 34.39 -17.78
CA GLN A 171 -5.71 35.26 -17.83
C GLN A 171 -4.53 34.67 -17.05
N PHE A 172 -4.81 34.02 -15.91
CA PHE A 172 -3.84 33.31 -15.08
C PHE A 172 -3.10 32.25 -15.89
N ALA A 173 -3.83 31.28 -16.42
CA ALA A 173 -3.25 30.15 -17.13
C ALA A 173 -2.50 30.59 -18.38
N TYR A 174 -3.06 31.56 -19.13
CA TYR A 174 -2.41 32.15 -20.29
C TYR A 174 -1.05 32.78 -19.93
N ARG A 175 -0.99 33.61 -18.88
CA ARG A 175 0.24 34.32 -18.51
C ARG A 175 1.30 33.41 -17.88
N VAL A 176 0.88 32.47 -17.03
CA VAL A 176 1.81 31.51 -16.40
C VAL A 176 2.45 30.62 -17.47
N LEU A 177 1.66 30.08 -18.40
CA LEU A 177 2.20 29.26 -19.48
C LEU A 177 3.09 30.05 -20.42
N LEU A 178 2.74 31.27 -20.82
CA LEU A 178 3.60 32.08 -21.69
C LEU A 178 4.99 32.32 -21.11
N ARG A 179 5.12 32.38 -19.77
CA ARG A 179 6.38 32.66 -19.10
C ARG A 179 7.18 31.41 -18.73
N ARG A 180 6.50 30.32 -18.36
CA ARG A 180 7.14 29.10 -17.84
C ARG A 180 7.08 27.90 -18.77
N ALA A 181 6.32 27.94 -19.86
CA ALA A 181 6.28 26.81 -20.78
C ALA A 181 7.70 26.45 -21.26
N PRO A 182 8.04 25.15 -21.32
CA PRO A 182 9.39 24.66 -21.60
C PRO A 182 9.95 25.10 -22.96
N SER A 183 9.07 25.59 -23.86
CA SER A 183 9.44 26.26 -25.10
C SER A 183 8.90 27.69 -25.06
N LYS A 184 9.79 28.70 -25.19
CA LYS A 184 9.41 30.11 -25.35
C LYS A 184 8.40 30.25 -26.50
N GLY A 185 7.15 30.61 -26.19
CA GLY A 185 6.11 30.90 -27.19
C GLY A 185 4.98 29.87 -27.33
N VAL A 186 4.87 28.86 -26.46
CA VAL A 186 3.68 27.98 -26.45
C VAL A 186 2.49 28.77 -25.92
N VAL A 187 1.57 29.11 -26.83
CA VAL A 187 0.27 29.70 -26.48
C VAL A 187 -0.71 28.56 -26.16
N PRO A 188 -1.42 28.58 -25.02
CA PRO A 188 -2.44 27.57 -24.74
C PRO A 188 -3.53 27.58 -25.82
N THR A 189 -3.94 26.39 -26.26
CA THR A 189 -4.99 26.23 -27.27
C THR A 189 -6.35 26.64 -26.72
N GLU A 190 -7.29 26.99 -27.60
CA GLU A 190 -8.66 27.35 -27.20
C GLU A 190 -9.33 26.21 -26.40
N ASN A 191 -9.09 24.95 -26.77
CA ASN A 191 -9.54 23.78 -26.04
C ASN A 191 -8.98 23.71 -24.61
N MET A 192 -7.68 23.98 -24.41
CA MET A 192 -7.08 24.02 -23.06
C MET A 192 -7.70 25.11 -22.19
N LEU A 193 -8.00 26.26 -22.80
CA LEU A 193 -8.64 27.38 -22.14
C LEU A 193 -10.09 27.07 -21.78
N ASP A 194 -10.81 26.35 -22.63
CA ASP A 194 -12.19 25.93 -22.38
C ASP A 194 -12.29 24.82 -21.32
N GLU A 195 -11.35 23.86 -21.31
CA GLU A 195 -11.24 22.86 -20.24
C GLU A 195 -11.09 23.54 -18.87
N LEU A 196 -10.18 24.51 -18.76
CA LEU A 196 -10.01 25.30 -17.53
C LEU A 196 -11.29 26.04 -17.10
N LYS A 197 -12.02 26.64 -18.04
CA LYS A 197 -13.30 27.33 -17.74
C LYS A 197 -14.30 26.37 -17.13
N VAL A 198 -14.44 25.18 -17.71
CA VAL A 198 -15.37 24.12 -17.26
C VAL A 198 -14.95 23.57 -15.89
N ASN A 199 -13.64 23.49 -15.66
CA ASN A 199 -13.04 22.82 -14.51
C ASN A 199 -12.82 23.74 -13.28
N SER A 200 -13.10 25.03 -13.39
CA SER A 200 -12.91 26.02 -12.31
C SER A 200 -13.55 25.63 -10.96
N GLY A 201 -14.72 24.99 -10.97
CA GLY A 201 -15.41 24.52 -9.76
C GLY A 201 -14.85 23.24 -9.12
N ILE A 202 -13.77 22.66 -9.67
CA ILE A 202 -13.08 21.51 -9.05
C ILE A 202 -12.29 21.95 -7.83
N LEU A 203 -11.72 23.15 -7.86
CA LEU A 203 -10.89 23.66 -6.78
C LEU A 203 -11.70 23.88 -5.49
N ASP A 204 -12.94 24.35 -5.65
CA ASP A 204 -13.91 24.44 -4.55
C ASP A 204 -14.16 23.07 -3.95
N ARG A 205 -14.44 22.05 -4.78
CA ARG A 205 -14.66 20.66 -4.32
C ARG A 205 -13.45 20.10 -3.59
N VAL A 206 -12.24 20.24 -4.14
CA VAL A 206 -11.00 19.77 -3.48
C VAL A 206 -10.79 20.48 -2.15
N SER A 207 -11.07 21.78 -2.08
CA SER A 207 -10.98 22.53 -0.84
C SER A 207 -12.05 22.13 0.17
N GLU A 208 -13.30 21.90 -0.25
CA GLU A 208 -14.40 21.40 0.58
C GLU A 208 -14.09 20.02 1.16
N ASP A 209 -13.60 19.10 0.33
CA ASP A 209 -13.18 17.76 0.77
C ASP A 209 -12.01 17.81 1.77
N PHE A 210 -11.17 18.85 1.70
CA PHE A 210 -10.03 19.06 2.60
C PHE A 210 -10.40 19.79 3.90
N LEU A 211 -11.51 20.55 3.96
CA LEU A 211 -11.93 21.31 5.15
C LEU A 211 -11.95 20.47 6.45
N PRO A 212 -12.47 19.23 6.47
CA PRO A 212 -12.55 18.44 7.69
C PRO A 212 -11.19 18.06 8.30
N LEU A 213 -10.11 18.21 7.52
CA LEU A 213 -8.74 17.80 7.88
C LEU A 213 -7.88 18.98 8.36
N GLN A 214 -8.30 20.22 8.11
CA GLN A 214 -7.55 21.41 8.50
C GLN A 214 -7.24 21.51 10.00
N PRO A 215 -8.12 21.08 10.93
CA PRO A 215 -7.79 21.11 12.36
C PRO A 215 -6.64 20.19 12.78
N GLU A 216 -6.29 19.20 11.95
CA GLU A 216 -5.24 18.20 12.23
C GLU A 216 -3.87 18.58 11.63
N LEU A 217 -3.79 19.75 10.98
CA LEU A 217 -2.61 20.22 10.25
C LEU A 217 -2.34 21.69 10.54
N SER A 218 -1.06 22.06 10.45
CA SER A 218 -0.64 23.46 10.48
C SER A 218 -0.41 24.03 9.09
N PHE A 219 -0.59 25.33 8.94
CA PHE A 219 -0.47 26.01 7.65
C PHE A 219 0.38 27.26 7.73
N VAL A 220 1.33 27.37 6.80
CA VAL A 220 2.05 28.62 6.53
C VAL A 220 1.68 29.05 5.12
N THR A 221 1.12 30.25 4.99
CA THR A 221 0.56 30.69 3.71
C THR A 221 1.21 31.98 3.25
N PHE A 222 1.73 31.97 2.03
CA PHE A 222 2.29 33.13 1.33
C PHE A 222 1.38 33.50 0.17
N VAL A 223 0.92 34.74 0.15
CA VAL A 223 0.08 35.32 -0.92
C VAL A 223 0.86 36.34 -1.72
N GLU A 224 0.39 36.61 -2.95
CA GLU A 224 1.05 37.57 -3.84
C GLU A 224 1.05 38.99 -3.26
N ASN A 225 2.15 39.71 -3.50
CA ASN A 225 2.29 41.11 -3.09
C ASN A 225 2.33 42.08 -4.28
N THR A 226 2.78 41.61 -5.45
CA THR A 226 2.82 42.42 -6.68
C THR A 226 2.11 41.71 -7.84
N PRO A 227 1.35 42.42 -8.70
CA PRO A 227 0.75 41.83 -9.89
C PRO A 227 1.83 41.28 -10.83
N MET A 228 1.53 40.19 -11.53
CA MET A 228 2.39 39.72 -12.61
C MET A 228 2.51 40.81 -13.68
N LYS A 229 3.73 41.10 -14.16
CA LYS A 229 3.96 42.06 -15.28
C LYS A 229 2.96 41.86 -16.45
N GLY A 230 2.17 42.90 -16.73
CA GLY A 230 1.11 42.85 -17.74
C GLY A 230 -0.28 42.46 -17.18
N MET A 231 -0.44 42.49 -15.86
CA MET A 231 -1.71 42.46 -15.14
C MET A 231 -1.82 43.67 -14.21
N GLU A 232 -3.03 44.17 -14.03
CA GLU A 232 -3.34 45.31 -13.16
C GLU A 232 -3.66 44.88 -11.72
N GLU A 233 -4.05 43.61 -11.53
CA GLU A 233 -4.49 43.05 -10.24
C GLU A 233 -3.66 41.84 -9.82
N LEU A 234 -3.69 41.54 -8.51
CA LEU A 234 -3.18 40.30 -7.94
C LEU A 234 -4.07 39.14 -8.33
N MET A 235 -3.47 37.98 -8.61
CA MET A 235 -4.21 36.77 -8.96
C MET A 235 -4.63 36.03 -7.70
N VAL A 236 -3.68 35.74 -6.83
CA VAL A 236 -3.91 35.09 -5.54
C VAL A 236 -3.58 36.07 -4.42
N ASP A 237 -4.57 36.91 -4.13
CA ASP A 237 -4.59 37.80 -2.98
C ASP A 237 -5.04 37.07 -1.69
N ARG A 238 -5.33 37.80 -0.62
CA ARG A 238 -5.84 37.21 0.63
C ARG A 238 -7.22 36.59 0.52
N VAL A 239 -8.03 36.97 -0.47
CA VAL A 239 -9.39 36.42 -0.65
C VAL A 239 -9.31 34.99 -1.17
N TYR A 240 -8.40 34.76 -2.12
CA TYR A 240 -8.22 33.47 -2.81
C TYR A 240 -7.11 32.59 -2.21
N GLY A 241 -6.10 33.20 -1.60
CA GLY A 241 -4.91 32.52 -1.11
C GLY A 241 -4.98 32.01 0.32
N LEU A 242 -5.98 32.42 1.11
CA LEU A 242 -6.12 31.96 2.50
C LEU A 242 -7.03 30.75 2.60
N THR A 243 -6.61 29.73 3.35
CA THR A 243 -7.42 28.54 3.66
C THR A 243 -8.55 28.82 4.65
N ARG A 244 -8.46 29.95 5.40
CA ARG A 244 -9.45 30.44 6.38
C ARG A 244 -9.60 29.54 7.62
N THR A 245 -8.58 28.74 7.94
CA THR A 245 -8.51 27.97 9.20
C THR A 245 -7.88 28.81 10.33
N PRO A 246 -8.28 28.62 11.60
CA PRO A 246 -7.60 29.23 12.74
C PRO A 246 -6.12 28.85 12.88
N THR A 247 -5.70 27.72 12.30
CA THR A 247 -4.31 27.22 12.34
C THR A 247 -3.40 27.81 11.25
N GLU A 248 -3.91 28.76 10.45
CA GLU A 248 -3.16 29.37 9.35
C GLU A 248 -2.39 30.60 9.80
N PHE A 249 -1.09 30.62 9.48
CA PHE A 249 -0.20 31.76 9.69
C PHE A 249 0.11 32.46 8.35
N PRO A 250 -0.66 33.49 7.97
CA PRO A 250 -0.44 34.21 6.72
C PRO A 250 0.76 35.15 6.82
N ARG A 251 1.72 35.00 5.90
CA ARG A 251 2.90 35.85 5.75
C ARG A 251 2.90 36.50 4.36
N ARG A 252 3.71 37.55 4.21
CA ARG A 252 3.93 38.24 2.93
C ARG A 252 5.39 38.05 2.54
N LEU A 253 5.61 37.82 1.25
CA LEU A 253 6.92 37.84 0.61
C LEU A 253 6.83 38.79 -0.58
N SER A 254 7.96 39.31 -1.03
CA SER A 254 8.02 40.11 -2.24
C SER A 254 7.92 39.20 -3.47
N GLY A 255 7.36 39.74 -4.55
CA GLY A 255 7.23 39.02 -5.81
C GLY A 255 5.80 38.84 -6.32
N ASP A 256 5.74 38.53 -7.61
CA ASP A 256 4.52 38.14 -8.30
C ASP A 256 4.25 36.63 -8.12
N HIS A 257 3.18 36.12 -8.72
CA HIS A 257 2.78 34.71 -8.61
C HIS A 257 3.92 33.70 -8.89
N ILE A 258 4.87 34.08 -9.75
CA ILE A 258 6.02 33.24 -10.15
C ILE A 258 7.19 33.50 -9.22
N GLY A 259 7.53 34.77 -8.97
CA GLY A 259 8.71 35.17 -8.21
C GLY A 259 8.62 34.89 -6.70
N LEU A 260 7.41 34.79 -6.13
CA LEU A 260 7.18 34.59 -4.67
C LEU A 260 7.87 33.33 -4.09
N CYS A 261 8.25 32.38 -4.94
CA CYS A 261 8.85 31.10 -4.53
C CYS A 261 10.33 30.95 -4.98
N GLN A 262 10.95 32.04 -5.42
CA GLN A 262 12.32 32.10 -5.94
C GLN A 262 13.14 33.08 -5.11
N PHE A 263 14.22 32.61 -4.50
CA PHE A 263 15.07 33.41 -3.61
C PHE A 263 16.50 33.40 -4.12
N LYS A 264 17.07 34.59 -4.36
CA LYS A 264 18.46 34.76 -4.79
C LYS A 264 19.40 34.59 -3.62
N ASN A 265 20.64 34.21 -3.91
CA ASN A 265 21.71 34.21 -2.91
C ASN A 265 22.28 35.63 -2.72
N HIS A 266 21.46 36.56 -2.26
CA HIS A 266 21.78 37.97 -2.02
C HIS A 266 21.11 38.45 -0.73
N ASP A 267 21.75 39.34 0.04
CA ASP A 267 21.32 39.74 1.38
C ASP A 267 19.84 40.18 1.47
N ASP A 268 19.35 40.91 0.46
CA ASP A 268 17.95 41.37 0.39
C ASP A 268 16.93 40.21 0.34
N ASP A 269 17.23 39.13 -0.38
CA ASP A 269 16.34 37.96 -0.53
C ASP A 269 16.54 36.95 0.63
N LEU A 270 17.71 36.93 1.27
CA LEU A 270 17.99 36.05 2.40
C LEU A 270 17.09 36.35 3.60
N GLY A 271 16.75 37.62 3.86
CA GLY A 271 15.81 38.00 4.91
C GLY A 271 14.37 37.53 4.64
N GLU A 272 13.95 37.51 3.38
CA GLU A 272 12.65 36.93 2.99
C GLU A 272 12.68 35.39 3.07
N PHE A 273 13.81 34.78 2.72
CA PHE A 273 14.02 33.33 2.85
C PHE A 273 13.99 32.86 4.32
N GLU A 274 14.47 33.66 5.27
CA GLU A 274 14.33 33.36 6.71
C GLU A 274 12.87 33.16 7.13
N LEU A 275 11.92 33.87 6.51
CA LEU A 275 10.49 33.66 6.78
C LEU A 275 10.00 32.30 6.30
N VAL A 276 10.54 31.80 5.19
CA VAL A 276 10.26 30.45 4.66
C VAL A 276 10.88 29.40 5.58
N GLN A 277 12.13 29.58 5.97
CA GLN A 277 12.83 28.72 6.93
C GLN A 277 12.06 28.61 8.26
N ASP A 278 11.68 29.73 8.85
CA ASP A 278 10.92 29.76 10.10
C ASP A 278 9.56 29.09 9.96
N GLY A 279 8.90 29.29 8.82
CA GLY A 279 7.68 28.58 8.49
C GLY A 279 7.88 27.07 8.49
N ILE A 280 8.87 26.56 7.76
CA ILE A 280 9.19 25.12 7.70
C ILE A 280 9.53 24.60 9.11
N ARG A 281 10.36 25.31 9.87
CA ARG A 281 10.73 24.93 11.24
C ARG A 281 9.51 24.85 12.16
N SER A 282 8.60 25.82 12.06
CA SER A 282 7.34 25.81 12.81
C SER A 282 6.48 24.60 12.43
N LEU A 283 6.35 24.30 11.13
CA LEU A 283 5.59 23.13 10.66
C LEU A 283 6.20 21.82 11.14
N ILE A 284 7.53 21.70 11.22
CA ILE A 284 8.22 20.52 11.75
C ILE A 284 7.92 20.32 13.25
N ASN A 285 7.88 21.42 14.01
CA ASN A 285 7.78 21.42 15.46
C ASN A 285 6.34 21.48 16.01
N ASP A 286 5.34 21.74 15.16
CA ASP A 286 3.96 21.93 15.61
C ASP A 286 3.37 20.71 16.33
N GLU A 287 2.45 20.97 17.28
CA GLU A 287 2.08 20.04 18.34
C GLU A 287 1.59 18.72 17.75
N PRO A 288 2.31 17.62 18.00
CA PRO A 288 2.23 16.51 17.10
C PRO A 288 1.12 15.55 17.55
N ARG A 289 0.52 14.82 16.58
CA ARG A 289 -0.39 13.68 16.88
C ARG A 289 0.18 12.83 18.01
N ALA A 290 -0.66 12.27 18.88
CA ALA A 290 -0.21 11.62 20.12
C ALA A 290 0.97 10.63 19.93
N VAL A 291 0.99 9.88 18.83
CA VAL A 291 2.02 8.89 18.46
C VAL A 291 3.39 9.52 18.24
N HIS A 292 3.43 10.79 17.90
CA HIS A 292 4.65 11.53 17.67
C HIS A 292 5.29 12.11 18.91
N ARG A 293 4.57 12.11 20.05
CA ARG A 293 5.18 12.39 21.37
C ARG A 293 6.13 11.27 21.79
N LEU A 294 6.02 10.09 21.16
CA LEU A 294 6.96 9.00 21.34
C LEU A 294 8.36 9.40 20.90
N LYS A 295 9.34 9.04 21.72
CA LYS A 295 10.76 9.10 21.43
C LYS A 295 11.10 8.13 20.30
N TYR A 296 12.29 8.34 19.72
CA TYR A 296 12.77 7.56 18.59
C TYR A 296 12.70 6.03 18.80
N GLN A 297 13.18 5.52 19.95
CA GLN A 297 13.16 4.07 20.23
C GLN A 297 11.75 3.53 20.48
N GLU A 298 10.87 4.31 21.11
CA GLU A 298 9.47 3.91 21.34
C GLU A 298 8.74 3.76 20.00
N LYS A 299 8.97 4.68 19.07
CA LYS A 299 8.42 4.54 17.72
C LYS A 299 9.00 3.33 16.99
N ARG A 300 10.31 3.05 17.09
CA ARG A 300 10.90 1.83 16.52
C ARG A 300 10.25 0.57 17.09
N ALA A 301 10.03 0.51 18.41
CA ALA A 301 9.34 -0.59 19.05
C ALA A 301 7.92 -0.76 18.49
N LEU A 302 7.15 0.33 18.37
CA LEU A 302 5.81 0.31 17.80
C LEU A 302 5.78 -0.19 16.35
N TYR A 303 6.62 0.37 15.46
CA TYR A 303 6.63 -0.02 14.05
C TYR A 303 7.27 -1.39 13.80
N SER A 304 8.14 -1.87 14.69
CA SER A 304 8.65 -3.25 14.63
C SER A 304 7.56 -4.30 14.88
N LEU A 305 6.48 -3.94 15.59
CA LEU A 305 5.33 -4.82 15.83
C LEU A 305 4.54 -5.07 14.55
N CYS A 306 4.32 -4.00 13.77
CA CYS A 306 3.73 -4.06 12.44
C CYS A 306 3.94 -2.72 11.73
N PRO A 307 4.25 -2.71 10.41
CA PRO A 307 4.18 -1.48 9.65
C PRO A 307 2.71 -1.01 9.57
N THR A 308 2.46 0.31 9.45
CA THR A 308 1.08 0.80 9.32
C THR A 308 0.38 0.24 8.08
N SER A 309 1.16 -0.09 7.04
CA SER A 309 0.68 -0.76 5.83
C SER A 309 0.02 -2.12 6.10
N PHE A 310 0.31 -2.72 7.26
CA PHE A 310 -0.35 -3.92 7.74
C PHE A 310 -1.82 -3.71 8.07
N HIS A 311 -2.28 -2.50 8.35
CA HIS A 311 -3.70 -2.25 8.69
C HIS A 311 -4.53 -1.88 7.47
N CYS A 312 -3.87 -1.70 6.32
CA CYS A 312 -4.52 -1.39 5.07
C CYS A 312 -5.37 -2.59 4.66
N HIS A 313 -6.66 -2.32 4.45
CA HIS A 313 -7.60 -3.27 3.89
C HIS A 313 -6.99 -3.81 2.59
N SER A 314 -6.83 -5.13 2.45
CA SER A 314 -6.05 -5.70 1.34
C SER A 314 -6.73 -5.59 -0.05
N ARG A 315 -7.49 -4.52 -0.34
CA ARG A 315 -8.34 -4.41 -1.53
C ARG A 315 -8.44 -2.98 -2.05
N ASP A 316 -7.81 -2.72 -3.20
CA ASP A 316 -7.84 -1.43 -3.89
C ASP A 316 -9.02 -1.28 -4.85
N THR A 317 -10.16 -1.83 -4.48
CA THR A 317 -11.41 -1.53 -5.19
C THR A 317 -12.26 -0.76 -4.23
N ASN A 318 -12.50 0.51 -4.53
CA ASN A 318 -13.51 1.25 -3.82
C ASN A 318 -14.87 0.55 -4.04
N PRO A 319 -15.69 0.42 -2.99
CA PRO A 319 -17.04 -0.08 -3.16
C PRO A 319 -17.79 0.81 -4.17
N THR A 320 -18.66 0.20 -4.97
CA THR A 320 -19.57 0.95 -5.84
C THR A 320 -20.34 1.97 -4.98
N LYS A 321 -20.46 3.21 -5.47
CA LYS A 321 -21.18 4.27 -4.74
C LYS A 321 -22.58 3.79 -4.31
N GLU A 322 -22.99 4.17 -3.11
CA GLU A 322 -24.30 3.86 -2.52
C GLU A 322 -24.60 2.35 -2.34
N THR A 323 -23.57 1.54 -2.09
CA THR A 323 -23.70 0.14 -1.68
C THR A 323 -23.33 -0.05 -0.21
N CYS A 324 -23.57 -1.23 0.34
CA CYS A 324 -23.36 -1.65 1.73
C CYS A 324 -24.23 -0.94 2.77
N GLY A 325 -24.95 0.13 2.41
CA GLY A 325 -25.78 0.90 3.35
C GLY A 325 -26.98 0.15 3.93
N TRP A 326 -27.36 -0.99 3.35
CA TRP A 326 -28.47 -1.81 3.86
C TRP A 326 -28.19 -2.39 5.25
N ILE A 327 -26.92 -2.67 5.62
CA ILE A 327 -26.59 -3.28 6.90
C ILE A 327 -27.00 -2.41 8.08
N PHE A 328 -26.89 -1.09 7.94
CA PHE A 328 -27.25 -0.14 8.99
C PHE A 328 -28.76 -0.01 9.21
N LYS A 329 -29.58 -0.62 8.35
CA LYS A 329 -31.04 -0.74 8.52
C LYS A 329 -31.44 -2.01 9.26
N THR A 330 -30.49 -2.92 9.51
CA THR A 330 -30.76 -4.17 10.23
C THR A 330 -30.85 -3.90 11.73
N GLN A 331 -31.73 -4.63 12.41
CA GLN A 331 -31.95 -4.46 13.84
C GLN A 331 -30.71 -4.86 14.65
N GLU A 332 -29.97 -5.86 14.19
CA GLU A 332 -28.74 -6.36 14.81
C GLU A 332 -27.64 -5.29 14.78
N MET A 333 -27.42 -4.65 13.63
CA MET A 333 -26.42 -3.60 13.48
C MET A 333 -26.81 -2.33 14.23
N GLU A 334 -28.08 -1.92 14.14
CA GLU A 334 -28.59 -0.76 14.88
C GLU A 334 -28.41 -0.96 16.39
N ARG A 335 -28.75 -2.14 16.92
CA ARG A 335 -28.50 -2.48 18.32
C ARG A 335 -27.02 -2.46 18.66
N TRP A 336 -26.15 -3.01 17.81
CA TRP A 336 -24.71 -3.02 18.06
C TRP A 336 -24.10 -1.61 18.07
N LEU A 337 -24.59 -0.70 17.20
CA LEU A 337 -24.16 0.70 17.15
C LEU A 337 -24.69 1.53 18.33
N ILE A 338 -25.99 1.43 18.63
CA ILE A 338 -26.66 2.29 19.62
C ILE A 338 -26.45 1.78 21.05
N ASN A 339 -26.51 0.45 21.25
CA ASN A 339 -26.36 -0.10 22.59
C ASN A 339 -24.92 0.11 23.06
N ASP A 340 -24.80 0.56 24.30
CA ASP A 340 -23.53 0.85 24.94
C ASP A 340 -23.54 0.15 26.31
N SER A 341 -23.91 -1.13 26.33
CA SER A 341 -23.80 -1.98 27.51
C SER A 341 -22.38 -2.54 27.70
N GLY A 342 -21.52 -2.42 26.67
CA GLY A 342 -20.13 -2.91 26.67
C GLY A 342 -20.02 -4.43 26.52
N LYS A 343 -21.09 -5.08 26.07
CA LYS A 343 -21.18 -6.53 25.85
C LYS A 343 -21.64 -6.86 24.42
N GLU A 344 -21.68 -5.88 23.54
CA GLU A 344 -22.17 -6.03 22.18
C GLU A 344 -21.18 -6.82 21.33
N LYS A 345 -21.55 -8.06 21.04
CA LYS A 345 -20.83 -8.96 20.13
C LYS A 345 -21.73 -9.30 18.95
N LEU A 346 -21.31 -8.93 17.75
CA LEU A 346 -22.04 -9.18 16.51
C LEU A 346 -21.17 -10.02 15.57
N TRP A 347 -21.77 -11.03 14.96
CA TRP A 347 -21.16 -11.86 13.93
C TRP A 347 -21.98 -11.75 12.65
N ILE A 348 -21.34 -11.28 11.58
CA ILE A 348 -21.94 -11.24 10.24
C ILE A 348 -21.38 -12.41 9.44
N SER A 349 -22.24 -13.38 9.16
CA SER A 349 -21.89 -14.56 8.38
C SER A 349 -22.40 -14.43 6.94
N GLY A 350 -21.74 -15.05 5.98
CA GLY A 350 -22.24 -15.09 4.61
C GLY A 350 -21.37 -15.93 3.67
N PRO A 351 -21.88 -16.29 2.48
CA PRO A 351 -21.15 -17.11 1.53
C PRO A 351 -19.89 -16.42 0.98
N ALA A 352 -19.01 -17.18 0.34
CA ALA A 352 -17.84 -16.61 -0.34
C ALA A 352 -18.29 -15.65 -1.45
N GLY A 353 -17.58 -14.53 -1.62
CA GLY A 353 -17.89 -13.56 -2.67
C GLY A 353 -19.11 -12.64 -2.44
N CYS A 354 -19.83 -12.74 -1.31
CA CYS A 354 -20.99 -11.87 -1.02
C CYS A 354 -20.64 -10.46 -0.50
N GLY A 355 -19.35 -10.08 -0.51
CA GLY A 355 -18.93 -8.72 -0.19
C GLY A 355 -18.66 -8.40 1.29
N LYS A 356 -18.54 -9.41 2.18
CA LYS A 356 -18.26 -9.21 3.62
C LYS A 356 -17.10 -8.24 3.91
N SER A 357 -15.97 -8.36 3.21
CA SER A 357 -14.85 -7.44 3.43
C SER A 357 -15.14 -6.00 3.02
N PHE A 358 -15.94 -5.78 1.96
CA PHE A 358 -16.41 -4.42 1.60
C PHE A 358 -17.37 -3.89 2.66
N LEU A 359 -18.20 -4.78 3.22
CA LEU A 359 -19.07 -4.45 4.33
C LEU A 359 -18.27 -4.05 5.58
N ALA A 360 -17.23 -4.81 5.93
CA ALA A 360 -16.31 -4.52 7.02
C ALA A 360 -15.68 -3.13 6.84
N GLN A 361 -15.13 -2.85 5.66
CA GLN A 361 -14.56 -1.55 5.31
C GLN A 361 -15.60 -0.43 5.46
N HIS A 362 -16.80 -0.61 4.93
CA HIS A 362 -17.87 0.40 5.03
C HIS A 362 -18.28 0.68 6.48
N ILE A 363 -18.33 -0.37 7.32
CA ILE A 363 -18.58 -0.24 8.76
C ILE A 363 -17.44 0.52 9.45
N ILE A 364 -16.19 0.16 9.17
CA ILE A 364 -15.00 0.82 9.73
C ILE A 364 -15.00 2.31 9.36
N THR A 365 -15.23 2.66 8.10
CA THR A 365 -15.33 4.06 7.65
C THR A 365 -16.42 4.81 8.41
N LYS A 366 -17.61 4.22 8.55
CA LYS A 366 -18.73 4.83 9.29
C LYS A 366 -18.40 5.04 10.78
N LEU A 367 -17.67 4.10 11.38
CA LEU A 367 -17.23 4.20 12.77
C LEU A 367 -16.20 5.31 12.97
N HIS A 368 -15.41 5.68 11.97
CA HIS A 368 -14.47 6.81 12.03
C HIS A 368 -15.14 8.17 11.81
N GLU A 369 -16.16 8.25 10.94
CA GLU A 369 -16.87 9.51 10.61
C GLU A 369 -17.62 10.16 11.80
N GLY A 370 -17.98 9.40 12.83
CA GLY A 370 -18.84 9.86 13.93
C GLY A 370 -18.17 10.78 14.96
N LYS A 371 -17.85 12.03 14.61
CA LYS A 371 -17.12 13.00 15.46
C LYS A 371 -17.83 13.38 16.77
N SER A 372 -17.62 12.61 17.84
CA SER A 372 -17.96 12.99 19.23
C SER A 372 -16.82 12.66 20.19
N SER A 373 -16.61 13.47 21.22
CA SER A 373 -15.56 13.30 22.24
C SER A 373 -15.69 12.01 23.08
N THR A 374 -16.77 11.25 22.89
CA THR A 374 -17.08 9.96 23.54
C THR A 374 -16.91 8.75 22.59
N GLN A 375 -16.35 8.95 21.40
CA GLN A 375 -16.23 7.94 20.36
C GLN A 375 -15.22 6.84 20.71
N HIS A 376 -15.66 5.59 20.57
CA HIS A 376 -14.82 4.40 20.71
C HIS A 376 -13.64 4.48 19.73
N GLY A 377 -12.43 4.18 20.21
CA GLY A 377 -11.29 3.93 19.33
C GLY A 377 -11.58 2.70 18.48
N VAL A 378 -11.38 2.79 17.16
CA VAL A 378 -11.60 1.67 16.26
C VAL A 378 -10.30 0.90 16.10
N VAL A 379 -10.41 -0.43 16.20
CA VAL A 379 -9.31 -1.36 16.00
C VAL A 379 -9.81 -2.46 15.05
N HIS A 380 -9.10 -2.72 13.96
CA HIS A 380 -9.53 -3.70 12.97
C HIS A 380 -8.42 -4.64 12.52
N CYS A 381 -8.78 -5.83 12.06
CA CYS A 381 -7.85 -6.75 11.41
C CYS A 381 -8.54 -7.43 10.22
N SER A 382 -7.88 -7.41 9.06
CA SER A 382 -8.31 -8.14 7.87
C SER A 382 -7.40 -9.35 7.69
N LEU A 383 -7.92 -10.52 8.02
CA LEU A 383 -7.23 -11.80 7.92
C LEU A 383 -7.30 -12.32 6.47
N SER A 384 -6.26 -13.06 6.08
CA SER A 384 -6.18 -13.67 4.76
C SER A 384 -5.18 -14.82 4.73
N ASP A 385 -5.64 -16.02 4.44
CA ASP A 385 -4.82 -17.22 4.15
C ASP A 385 -3.94 -17.07 2.90
N SER A 386 -4.29 -16.10 2.05
CA SER A 386 -3.65 -15.85 0.77
C SER A 386 -2.27 -15.23 0.96
N HIS A 387 -2.03 -14.58 2.11
CA HIS A 387 -0.75 -13.99 2.49
C HIS A 387 -0.25 -14.64 3.79
N PRO A 388 0.92 -15.31 3.80
CA PRO A 388 1.44 -15.99 4.99
C PRO A 388 1.54 -15.12 6.25
N SER A 389 1.77 -13.82 6.09
CA SER A 389 1.86 -12.85 7.19
C SER A 389 0.51 -12.37 7.74
N ARG A 390 -0.63 -12.79 7.16
CA ARG A 390 -1.99 -12.29 7.47
C ARG A 390 -2.96 -13.41 7.87
N GLY A 391 -2.58 -14.67 7.70
CA GLY A 391 -3.41 -15.85 7.97
C GLY A 391 -3.05 -16.56 9.27
N ASN A 392 -2.61 -15.84 10.30
CA ASN A 392 -2.17 -16.42 11.57
C ASN A 392 -2.58 -15.58 12.79
N LEU A 393 -2.34 -16.10 13.99
CA LEU A 393 -2.69 -15.43 15.26
C LEU A 393 -1.83 -14.18 15.48
N GLU A 394 -0.54 -14.24 15.12
CA GLU A 394 0.42 -13.16 15.29
C GLU A 394 -0.03 -11.91 14.54
N ALA A 395 -0.53 -12.07 13.32
CA ALA A 395 -1.14 -11.03 12.50
C ALA A 395 -2.28 -10.32 13.25
N LEU A 396 -3.20 -11.11 13.83
CA LEU A 396 -4.35 -10.59 14.56
C LEU A 396 -3.92 -9.81 15.81
N LEU A 397 -3.00 -10.37 16.59
CA LEU A 397 -2.51 -9.74 17.82
C LEU A 397 -1.69 -8.48 17.51
N ARG A 398 -0.78 -8.53 16.54
CA ARG A 398 0.03 -7.38 16.09
C ARG A 398 -0.85 -6.26 15.55
N ALA A 399 -1.82 -6.58 14.68
CA ALA A 399 -2.71 -5.59 14.09
C ALA A 399 -3.48 -4.81 15.16
N THR A 400 -4.13 -5.58 16.04
CA THR A 400 -5.01 -5.02 17.06
C THR A 400 -4.24 -4.27 18.14
N LEU A 401 -3.11 -4.80 18.60
CA LEU A 401 -2.25 -4.15 19.60
C LEU A 401 -1.61 -2.87 19.06
N HIS A 402 -1.08 -2.90 17.83
CA HIS A 402 -0.50 -1.72 17.21
C HIS A 402 -1.53 -0.58 17.15
N GLN A 403 -2.72 -0.82 16.58
CA GLN A 403 -3.76 0.22 16.48
C GLN A 403 -4.25 0.69 17.86
N ALA A 404 -4.38 -0.20 18.84
CA ALA A 404 -4.76 0.18 20.20
C ALA A 404 -3.73 1.11 20.86
N LEU A 405 -2.44 0.83 20.68
CA LEU A 405 -1.35 1.69 21.17
C LEU A 405 -1.25 3.01 20.41
N HIS A 406 -1.72 3.09 19.16
CA HIS A 406 -1.89 4.38 18.47
C HIS A 406 -2.92 5.29 19.15
N HIS A 407 -3.98 4.71 19.73
CA HIS A 407 -4.99 5.47 20.49
C HIS A 407 -4.48 5.96 21.85
N VAL A 408 -3.49 5.28 22.44
CA VAL A 408 -2.89 5.61 23.76
C VAL A 408 -1.37 5.39 23.71
N PRO A 409 -0.61 6.29 23.04
CA PRO A 409 0.79 6.06 22.72
C PRO A 409 1.72 5.96 23.94
N GLU A 410 1.41 6.64 25.04
CA GLU A 410 2.22 6.58 26.27
C GLU A 410 2.43 5.16 26.82
N LEU A 411 1.59 4.20 26.41
CA LEU A 411 1.70 2.80 26.79
C LEU A 411 2.78 2.03 26.01
N VAL A 412 3.28 2.55 24.88
CA VAL A 412 4.36 1.94 24.10
C VAL A 412 5.63 1.79 24.94
N THR A 413 5.98 2.82 25.70
CA THR A 413 7.12 2.82 26.63
C THR A 413 7.01 1.72 27.68
N THR A 414 5.78 1.39 28.09
CA THR A 414 5.54 0.40 29.14
C THR A 414 5.51 -1.03 28.61
N PHE A 415 4.89 -1.25 27.44
CA PHE A 415 4.58 -2.61 26.96
C PHE A 415 5.44 -3.10 25.80
N LEU A 416 5.94 -2.21 24.94
CA LEU A 416 6.73 -2.61 23.77
C LEU A 416 8.22 -2.34 23.97
N LEU A 417 8.58 -1.17 24.52
CA LEU A 417 9.97 -0.73 24.59
C LEU A 417 10.89 -1.71 25.34
N PRO A 418 10.53 -2.26 26.52
CA PRO A 418 11.44 -3.15 27.25
C PRO A 418 11.79 -4.41 26.44
N THR A 419 10.77 -5.07 25.88
CA THR A 419 10.93 -6.26 25.03
C THR A 419 11.74 -5.95 23.78
N PHE A 420 11.50 -4.79 23.17
CA PHE A 420 12.24 -4.34 22.01
C PHE A 420 13.72 -4.11 22.33
N GLU A 421 14.03 -3.37 23.39
CA GLU A 421 15.41 -3.08 23.82
C GLU A 421 16.18 -4.36 24.21
N GLU A 422 15.55 -5.27 24.96
CA GLU A 422 16.13 -6.58 25.25
C GLU A 422 16.49 -7.34 23.97
N ALA A 423 15.59 -7.35 22.99
CA ALA A 423 15.83 -8.02 21.72
C ALA A 423 16.92 -7.34 20.87
N GLN A 424 17.17 -6.05 21.05
CA GLN A 424 18.31 -5.38 20.41
C GLN A 424 19.66 -5.75 21.05
N ILE A 425 19.66 -6.13 22.34
CA ILE A 425 20.87 -6.46 23.11
C ILE A 425 21.26 -7.94 22.95
N ARG A 426 20.29 -8.83 22.73
CA ARG A 426 20.55 -10.27 22.50
C ARG A 426 21.41 -10.45 21.24
N GLU A 427 22.70 -10.69 21.41
CA GLU A 427 23.62 -10.85 20.28
C GLU A 427 23.33 -12.11 19.46
N HIS A 428 22.70 -13.17 19.98
CA HIS A 428 22.51 -14.43 19.27
C HIS A 428 21.11 -15.05 19.49
N ASP A 429 20.60 -15.69 18.43
CA ASP A 429 19.56 -16.74 18.36
C ASP A 429 18.06 -16.44 18.09
N GLU A 430 17.51 -15.24 18.26
CA GLU A 430 16.08 -15.01 17.92
C GLU A 430 15.91 -14.07 16.70
N GLN A 431 15.35 -14.61 15.62
CA GLN A 431 15.07 -13.90 14.35
C GLN A 431 13.85 -12.97 14.44
N GLU A 432 12.95 -13.18 15.41
CA GLU A 432 11.67 -12.47 15.51
C GLU A 432 11.43 -11.97 16.95
N ILE A 433 11.37 -10.65 17.13
CA ILE A 433 11.15 -9.99 18.44
C ILE A 433 9.78 -10.38 19.03
N TRP A 434 8.76 -10.39 18.17
CA TRP A 434 7.36 -10.49 18.56
C TRP A 434 6.81 -11.90 18.38
N THR A 435 7.42 -12.89 19.04
CA THR A 435 6.97 -14.30 18.94
C THR A 435 5.54 -14.47 19.45
N ARG A 436 4.89 -15.59 19.08
CA ARG A 436 3.54 -15.95 19.56
C ARG A 436 3.42 -15.83 21.07
N HIS A 437 4.40 -16.37 21.80
CA HIS A 437 4.41 -16.37 23.25
C HIS A 437 4.48 -14.95 23.83
N VAL A 438 5.37 -14.11 23.30
CA VAL A 438 5.50 -12.70 23.70
C VAL A 438 4.19 -11.96 23.45
N LEU A 439 3.63 -12.08 22.24
CA LEU A 439 2.38 -11.42 21.85
C LEU A 439 1.21 -11.81 22.76
N ILE A 440 0.98 -13.10 23.00
CA ILE A 440 -0.09 -13.58 23.88
C ILE A 440 0.05 -12.99 25.29
N THR A 441 1.28 -12.90 25.79
CA THR A 441 1.58 -12.39 27.13
C THR A 441 1.30 -10.90 27.23
N ILE A 442 1.82 -10.09 26.31
CA ILE A 442 1.68 -8.62 26.40
C ILE A 442 0.30 -8.12 25.97
N TRP A 443 -0.37 -8.83 25.06
CA TRP A 443 -1.57 -8.33 24.41
C TRP A 443 -2.71 -8.08 25.41
N ALA A 444 -3.02 -9.06 26.25
CA ALA A 444 -4.15 -8.91 27.19
C ALA A 444 -3.94 -7.78 28.20
N ASP A 445 -2.70 -7.55 28.65
CA ASP A 445 -2.38 -6.49 29.60
C ASP A 445 -2.35 -5.10 28.95
N ALA A 446 -1.73 -4.97 27.78
CA ALA A 446 -1.69 -3.71 27.06
C ALA A 446 -3.08 -3.26 26.60
N MET A 447 -3.88 -4.18 26.04
CA MET A 447 -5.25 -3.88 25.61
C MET A 447 -6.15 -3.49 26.78
N ALA A 448 -5.99 -4.14 27.94
CA ALA A 448 -6.71 -3.76 29.16
C ALA A 448 -6.38 -2.33 29.63
N GLU A 449 -5.11 -1.93 29.57
CA GLU A 449 -4.66 -0.57 29.90
C GLU A 449 -5.20 0.47 28.91
N VAL A 450 -5.17 0.17 27.61
CA VAL A 450 -5.78 1.04 26.58
C VAL A 450 -7.28 1.21 26.87
N MET A 451 -7.97 0.08 27.06
CA MET A 451 -9.41 0.06 27.30
C MET A 451 -9.82 0.73 28.60
N ALA A 452 -8.97 0.73 29.63
CA ALA A 452 -9.22 1.45 30.86
C ALA A 452 -9.18 2.98 30.68
N ARG A 453 -8.52 3.47 29.63
CA ARG A 453 -8.44 4.90 29.29
C ARG A 453 -9.45 5.32 28.24
N ARG A 454 -9.76 4.45 27.28
CA ARG A 454 -10.59 4.74 26.11
C ARG A 454 -11.43 3.52 25.68
N PRO A 455 -12.74 3.67 25.40
CA PRO A 455 -13.55 2.57 24.88
C PRO A 455 -13.08 2.15 23.47
N LEU A 456 -13.20 0.86 23.13
CA LEU A 456 -12.73 0.32 21.85
C LEU A 456 -13.81 -0.50 21.11
N SER A 457 -13.85 -0.32 19.79
CA SER A 457 -14.62 -1.14 18.84
C SER A 457 -13.69 -2.00 18.00
N PHE A 458 -13.85 -3.32 18.07
CA PHE A 458 -13.07 -4.30 17.32
C PHE A 458 -13.83 -4.75 16.08
N VAL A 459 -13.17 -4.75 14.92
CA VAL A 459 -13.70 -5.30 13.66
C VAL A 459 -12.73 -6.32 13.07
N ILE A 460 -13.13 -7.58 13.03
CA ILE A 460 -12.30 -8.69 12.53
C ILE A 460 -12.94 -9.24 11.25
N ASP A 461 -12.29 -9.07 10.11
CA ASP A 461 -12.73 -9.60 8.80
C ASP A 461 -11.94 -10.86 8.44
N GLY A 462 -12.65 -11.93 8.09
CA GLY A 462 -12.05 -13.21 7.68
C GLY A 462 -11.65 -14.11 8.85
N LEU A 463 -12.46 -14.21 9.91
CA LEU A 463 -12.14 -15.09 11.05
C LEU A 463 -11.97 -16.57 10.64
N ASP A 464 -12.64 -17.00 9.56
CA ASP A 464 -12.50 -18.34 8.95
C ASP A 464 -11.13 -18.60 8.29
N GLU A 465 -10.32 -17.56 8.09
CA GLU A 465 -9.03 -17.64 7.37
C GLU A 465 -7.85 -18.01 8.28
N ILE A 466 -8.10 -18.28 9.56
CA ILE A 466 -7.09 -18.74 10.53
C ILE A 466 -7.50 -20.09 11.14
N SER A 467 -6.51 -20.88 11.55
CA SER A 467 -6.75 -22.21 12.12
C SER A 467 -7.61 -22.17 13.38
N LYS A 468 -8.32 -23.26 13.65
CA LYS A 468 -9.19 -23.43 14.83
C LYS A 468 -8.45 -23.14 16.14
N GLU A 469 -7.21 -23.62 16.25
CA GLU A 469 -6.31 -23.38 17.39
C GLU A 469 -5.98 -21.89 17.56
N CYS A 470 -5.67 -21.19 16.47
CA CYS A 470 -5.43 -19.75 16.50
C CYS A 470 -6.68 -18.98 16.97
N GLN A 471 -7.87 -19.37 16.50
CA GLN A 471 -9.14 -18.76 16.92
C GLN A 471 -9.36 -18.97 18.43
N ASP A 472 -9.19 -20.20 18.93
CA ASP A 472 -9.36 -20.53 20.35
C ASP A 472 -8.42 -19.70 21.23
N THR A 473 -7.14 -19.66 20.86
CA THR A 473 -6.12 -18.89 21.59
C THR A 473 -6.45 -17.39 21.62
N PHE A 474 -6.97 -16.84 20.52
CA PHE A 474 -7.43 -15.44 20.48
C PHE A 474 -8.61 -15.19 21.41
N PHE A 475 -9.61 -16.08 21.42
CA PHE A 475 -10.76 -15.95 22.31
C PHE A 475 -10.40 -16.13 23.79
N ASP A 476 -9.40 -16.96 24.10
CA ASP A 476 -8.85 -17.07 25.45
C ASP A 476 -8.18 -15.75 25.89
N CYS A 477 -7.48 -15.07 24.99
CA CYS A 477 -6.93 -13.75 25.25
C CYS A 477 -8.03 -12.71 25.49
N LEU A 478 -9.08 -12.70 24.65
CA LEU A 478 -10.25 -11.83 24.83
C LEU A 478 -10.98 -12.11 26.15
N GLY A 479 -11.08 -13.37 26.56
CA GLY A 479 -11.73 -13.78 27.82
C GLY A 479 -11.06 -13.21 29.07
N LYS A 480 -9.76 -12.92 29.00
CA LYS A 480 -8.97 -12.31 30.10
C LYS A 480 -9.19 -10.80 30.22
N LEU A 481 -9.63 -10.13 29.15
CA LEU A 481 -9.74 -8.66 29.12
C LEU A 481 -10.68 -8.08 30.17
N PRO A 482 -11.94 -8.54 30.35
CA PRO A 482 -12.88 -7.84 31.24
C PRO A 482 -12.38 -7.70 32.68
N GLN A 483 -11.70 -8.73 33.19
CA GLN A 483 -11.12 -8.72 34.53
C GLN A 483 -9.91 -7.80 34.61
N LYS A 484 -8.99 -7.88 33.63
CA LYS A 484 -7.80 -7.03 33.57
C LYS A 484 -8.14 -5.55 33.38
N THR A 485 -9.09 -5.22 32.50
CA THR A 485 -9.55 -3.84 32.26
C THR A 485 -10.16 -3.24 33.52
N ARG A 486 -10.94 -4.01 34.28
CA ARG A 486 -11.49 -3.56 35.56
C ARG A 486 -10.39 -3.24 36.56
N ALA A 487 -9.41 -4.13 36.73
CA ALA A 487 -8.28 -3.91 37.62
C ALA A 487 -7.44 -2.68 37.21
N ALA A 488 -7.19 -2.51 35.90
CA ALA A 488 -6.53 -1.34 35.34
C ALA A 488 -7.30 -0.04 35.61
N PHE A 489 -8.62 -0.05 35.40
CA PHE A 489 -9.49 1.09 35.63
C PHE A 489 -9.53 1.51 37.11
N GLU A 490 -9.65 0.54 38.03
CA GLU A 490 -9.62 0.78 39.48
C GLU A 490 -8.28 1.39 39.92
N ARG A 491 -7.16 0.97 39.33
CA ARG A 491 -5.83 1.54 39.57
C ARG A 491 -5.69 2.99 39.11
N LEU A 492 -6.35 3.36 38.01
CA LEU A 492 -6.27 4.71 37.43
C LEU A 492 -7.02 5.79 38.23
N LYS A 493 -7.74 5.43 39.32
CA LYS A 493 -8.39 6.35 40.29
C LYS A 493 -9.07 7.56 39.62
N ARG A 494 -9.86 7.34 38.57
CA ARG A 494 -10.68 8.41 37.99
C ARG A 494 -11.69 8.89 39.03
N GLY A 495 -11.96 10.20 39.06
CA GLY A 495 -12.76 10.87 40.09
C GLY A 495 -14.16 10.26 40.28
N PRO A 496 -14.91 10.70 41.32
CA PRO A 496 -16.13 10.05 41.82
C PRO A 496 -17.36 10.00 40.86
N GLY A 497 -17.18 10.10 39.54
CA GLY A 497 -18.24 10.14 38.53
C GLY A 497 -18.26 9.03 37.48
N GLU A 498 -17.25 8.16 37.36
CA GLU A 498 -17.25 7.05 36.39
C GLU A 498 -17.29 5.67 37.11
N PRO A 499 -18.47 5.13 37.43
CA PRO A 499 -18.61 3.91 38.24
C PRO A 499 -18.23 2.60 37.52
N HIS A 500 -17.92 2.63 36.22
CA HIS A 500 -17.69 1.42 35.41
C HIS A 500 -16.56 1.63 34.39
N PRO A 501 -15.77 0.57 34.08
CA PRO A 501 -14.72 0.64 33.08
C PRO A 501 -15.28 0.95 31.68
N PRO A 502 -14.46 1.52 30.78
CA PRO A 502 -14.89 1.82 29.41
C PRO A 502 -15.27 0.55 28.65
N LYS A 503 -16.17 0.73 27.69
CA LYS A 503 -16.94 -0.34 27.06
C LYS A 503 -16.23 -0.92 25.84
N MET A 504 -16.52 -2.19 25.54
CA MET A 504 -15.99 -2.90 24.38
C MET A 504 -17.12 -3.29 23.43
N LYS A 505 -16.90 -3.11 22.13
CA LYS A 505 -17.74 -3.68 21.07
C LYS A 505 -16.90 -4.60 20.20
N LEU A 506 -17.46 -5.74 19.81
CA LEU A 506 -16.77 -6.71 18.96
C LEU A 506 -17.66 -7.08 17.77
N LEU A 507 -17.11 -6.95 16.57
CA LEU A 507 -17.70 -7.36 15.31
C LEU A 507 -16.77 -8.33 14.61
N ALA A 508 -17.28 -9.50 14.25
CA ALA A 508 -16.58 -10.48 13.43
C ALA A 508 -17.33 -10.70 12.12
N LEU A 509 -16.60 -10.87 11.02
CA LEU A 509 -17.13 -11.26 9.73
C LEU A 509 -16.41 -12.52 9.23
N SER A 510 -17.16 -13.53 8.83
CA SER A 510 -16.60 -14.79 8.32
C SER A 510 -17.59 -15.56 7.45
N ARG A 511 -17.15 -16.70 6.90
CA ARG A 511 -18.08 -17.71 6.37
C ARG A 511 -18.97 -18.28 7.48
N GLY A 512 -20.15 -18.73 7.08
CA GLY A 512 -21.16 -19.32 7.98
C GLY A 512 -20.92 -20.80 8.27
N ASP A 513 -19.68 -21.17 8.61
CA ASP A 513 -19.34 -22.55 8.95
C ASP A 513 -19.96 -22.93 10.31
N GLU A 514 -20.52 -24.13 10.42
CA GLU A 514 -21.25 -24.57 11.62
C GLU A 514 -20.35 -24.61 12.88
N ASP A 515 -19.09 -25.01 12.72
CA ASP A 515 -18.08 -24.97 13.80
C ASP A 515 -17.91 -23.55 14.39
N ILE A 516 -17.85 -22.52 13.52
CA ILE A 516 -17.72 -21.12 13.93
C ILE A 516 -19.02 -20.64 14.58
N ARG A 517 -20.17 -21.02 14.01
CA ARG A 517 -21.50 -20.67 14.53
C ARG A 517 -21.70 -21.16 15.96
N GLU A 518 -21.42 -22.43 16.23
CA GLU A 518 -21.56 -23.01 17.56
C GLU A 518 -20.65 -22.28 18.57
N ARG A 519 -19.39 -22.07 18.19
CA ARG A 519 -18.38 -21.42 19.03
C ARG A 519 -18.72 -19.97 19.37
N LEU A 520 -19.04 -19.15 18.37
CA LEU A 520 -19.41 -17.75 18.59
C LEU A 520 -20.72 -17.64 19.37
N GLY A 521 -21.66 -18.58 19.17
CA GLY A 521 -22.85 -18.72 20.00
C GLY A 521 -22.53 -18.90 21.49
N ARG A 522 -21.60 -19.82 21.83
CA ARG A 522 -21.14 -20.03 23.21
C ARG A 522 -20.47 -18.78 23.81
N LEU A 523 -19.82 -17.97 22.98
CA LEU A 523 -19.17 -16.71 23.37
C LEU A 523 -20.14 -15.51 23.46
N GLY A 524 -21.42 -15.73 23.17
CA GLY A 524 -22.49 -14.73 23.31
C GLY A 524 -22.65 -13.79 22.11
N PHE A 525 -22.13 -14.16 20.93
CA PHE A 525 -22.35 -13.37 19.71
C PHE A 525 -23.81 -13.47 19.26
N LYS A 526 -24.35 -12.34 18.81
CA LYS A 526 -25.55 -12.33 17.96
C LYS A 526 -25.13 -12.50 16.51
N SER A 527 -25.84 -13.33 15.77
CA SER A 527 -25.53 -13.65 14.38
C SER A 527 -26.48 -12.92 13.42
N TYR A 528 -25.94 -12.41 12.33
CA TYR A 528 -26.69 -11.97 11.15
C TYR A 528 -26.15 -12.71 9.93
N ASP A 529 -26.98 -13.49 9.26
CA ASP A 529 -26.60 -14.23 8.05
C ASP A 529 -26.99 -13.42 6.82
N VAL A 530 -26.02 -12.98 6.03
CA VAL A 530 -26.23 -12.22 4.79
C VAL A 530 -27.02 -13.06 3.80
N GLN A 531 -28.18 -12.56 3.39
CA GLN A 531 -29.06 -13.24 2.45
C GLN A 531 -28.95 -12.65 1.03
N PRO A 532 -29.25 -13.42 -0.03
CA PRO A 532 -29.23 -12.90 -1.41
C PRO A 532 -30.11 -11.66 -1.61
N LYS A 533 -31.22 -11.55 -0.88
CA LYS A 533 -32.12 -10.38 -0.90
C LYS A 533 -31.44 -9.09 -0.41
N ASP A 534 -30.49 -9.20 0.52
CA ASP A 534 -29.81 -8.05 1.13
C ASP A 534 -28.85 -7.42 0.13
N THR A 535 -28.19 -8.25 -0.67
CA THR A 535 -27.18 -7.83 -1.66
C THR A 535 -27.76 -7.53 -3.04
N LYS A 536 -28.99 -7.95 -3.32
CA LYS A 536 -29.57 -7.93 -4.69
C LYS A 536 -29.54 -6.54 -5.34
N GLU A 537 -30.01 -5.52 -4.64
CA GLU A 537 -30.07 -4.16 -5.19
C GLU A 537 -28.68 -3.54 -5.38
N ASP A 538 -27.76 -3.83 -4.46
CA ASP A 538 -26.37 -3.38 -4.56
C ASP A 538 -25.59 -4.09 -5.69
N ILE A 539 -25.88 -5.38 -5.93
CA ILE A 539 -25.37 -6.12 -7.09
C ILE A 539 -25.89 -5.50 -8.38
N LYS A 540 -27.18 -5.16 -8.47
CA LYS A 540 -27.73 -4.46 -9.65
C LYS A 540 -27.00 -3.15 -9.93
N LYS A 541 -26.77 -2.33 -8.90
CA LYS A 541 -26.00 -1.07 -9.02
C LYS A 541 -24.57 -1.32 -9.51
N THR A 542 -23.93 -2.35 -8.97
CA THR A 542 -22.55 -2.73 -9.33
C THR A 542 -22.45 -3.23 -10.77
N VAL A 543 -23.36 -4.12 -11.18
CA VAL A 543 -23.47 -4.60 -12.57
C VAL A 543 -23.78 -3.44 -13.51
N TRP A 544 -24.71 -2.56 -13.15
CA TRP A 544 -25.04 -1.38 -13.93
C TRP A 544 -23.82 -0.49 -14.16
N ALA A 545 -23.05 -0.20 -13.12
CA ALA A 545 -21.82 0.60 -13.22
C ALA A 545 -20.78 -0.08 -14.12
N GLY A 546 -20.56 -1.39 -13.96
CA GLY A 546 -19.63 -2.17 -14.77
C GLY A 546 -20.04 -2.29 -16.24
N MET A 547 -21.35 -2.37 -16.52
CA MET A 547 -21.88 -2.39 -17.89
C MET A 547 -21.84 -0.99 -18.51
N SER A 548 -22.13 0.06 -17.74
CA SER A 548 -22.05 1.44 -18.24
C SER A 548 -20.63 1.80 -18.68
N SER A 549 -19.61 1.39 -17.93
CA SER A 549 -18.21 1.60 -18.32
C SER A 549 -17.84 0.82 -19.58
N LEU A 550 -18.35 -0.41 -19.72
CA LEU A 550 -18.17 -1.25 -20.91
C LEU A 550 -18.79 -0.60 -22.17
N TRP A 551 -19.99 -0.03 -22.08
CA TRP A 551 -20.65 0.64 -23.21
C TRP A 551 -19.91 1.91 -23.64
N LYS A 552 -19.46 2.71 -22.67
CA LYS A 552 -18.63 3.90 -22.93
C LYS A 552 -17.33 3.53 -23.64
N ALA A 553 -16.64 2.49 -23.19
CA ALA A 553 -15.41 2.01 -23.82
C ALA A 553 -15.61 1.55 -25.27
N ARG A 554 -16.83 1.17 -25.66
CA ARG A 554 -17.20 0.79 -27.04
C ARG A 554 -17.68 1.96 -27.89
N GLY A 555 -17.57 3.20 -27.40
CA GLY A 555 -17.97 4.41 -28.13
C GLY A 555 -19.48 4.57 -28.31
N ARG A 556 -20.30 3.85 -27.52
CA ARG A 556 -21.77 3.94 -27.57
C ARG A 556 -22.27 4.87 -26.47
N ASN A 557 -22.55 6.12 -26.82
CA ASN A 557 -22.93 7.14 -25.85
C ASN A 557 -24.44 7.16 -25.49
N THR A 558 -25.28 6.36 -26.16
CA THR A 558 -26.74 6.57 -26.15
C THR A 558 -27.60 5.40 -25.68
N ASP A 559 -27.07 4.18 -25.54
CA ASP A 559 -27.87 3.04 -25.06
C ASP A 559 -27.49 2.74 -23.61
N ALA A 560 -28.33 3.16 -22.66
CA ALA A 560 -28.21 2.75 -21.27
C ALA A 560 -28.20 1.20 -21.17
N PRO A 561 -27.49 0.60 -20.19
CA PRO A 561 -27.55 -0.85 -19.97
C PRO A 561 -29.01 -1.32 -19.87
N SER A 562 -29.36 -2.43 -20.51
CA SER A 562 -30.71 -2.98 -20.33
C SER A 562 -30.89 -3.38 -18.86
N GLN A 563 -31.90 -2.79 -18.20
CA GLN A 563 -32.30 -3.18 -16.85
C GLN A 563 -32.61 -4.68 -16.78
N ARG A 564 -33.06 -5.30 -17.87
CA ARG A 564 -33.32 -6.74 -17.94
C ARG A 564 -32.04 -7.56 -17.78
N ILE A 565 -30.94 -7.13 -18.39
CA ILE A 565 -29.62 -7.79 -18.22
C ILE A 565 -29.14 -7.64 -16.77
N CYS A 566 -29.23 -6.43 -16.20
CA CYS A 566 -28.80 -6.19 -14.83
C CYS A 566 -29.62 -7.01 -13.82
N ASN A 567 -30.94 -7.10 -14.02
CA ASN A 567 -31.81 -7.94 -13.21
C ASN A 567 -31.46 -9.42 -13.35
N LYS A 568 -31.27 -9.92 -14.58
CA LYS A 568 -30.91 -11.32 -14.83
C LYS A 568 -29.60 -11.72 -14.14
N ILE A 569 -28.54 -10.92 -14.30
CA ILE A 569 -27.25 -11.16 -13.64
C ILE A 569 -27.39 -11.11 -12.12
N ALA A 570 -28.16 -10.17 -11.57
CA ALA A 570 -28.38 -10.10 -10.13
C ALA A 570 -29.18 -11.30 -9.59
N ASP A 571 -30.18 -11.77 -10.33
CA ASP A 571 -30.97 -12.95 -9.98
C ASP A 571 -30.13 -14.23 -10.01
N ASP A 572 -29.33 -14.42 -11.07
CA ASP A 572 -28.48 -15.61 -11.25
C ASP A 572 -27.29 -15.64 -10.27
N SER A 573 -26.84 -14.46 -9.80
CA SER A 573 -25.69 -14.36 -8.90
C SER A 573 -25.88 -15.04 -7.54
N ASN A 574 -27.13 -15.29 -7.15
CA ASN A 574 -27.49 -15.79 -5.82
C ASN A 574 -26.80 -15.04 -4.66
N GLY A 575 -26.64 -13.72 -4.80
CA GLY A 575 -25.99 -12.86 -3.79
C GLY A 575 -24.45 -12.79 -3.87
N SER A 576 -23.83 -13.36 -4.90
CA SER A 576 -22.38 -13.31 -5.11
C SER A 576 -21.98 -12.13 -5.99
N TYR A 577 -21.42 -11.07 -5.37
CA TYR A 577 -20.80 -9.96 -6.13
C TYR A 577 -19.64 -10.43 -7.00
N LEU A 578 -18.88 -11.41 -6.50
CA LEU A 578 -17.79 -12.05 -7.24
C LEU A 578 -18.30 -12.61 -8.57
N TRP A 579 -19.31 -13.46 -8.52
CA TRP A 579 -19.90 -14.05 -9.72
C TRP A 579 -20.37 -12.97 -10.69
N SER A 580 -21.12 -11.97 -10.21
CA SER A 580 -21.61 -10.87 -11.06
C SER A 580 -20.48 -10.09 -11.72
N SER A 581 -19.38 -9.82 -11.00
CA SER A 581 -18.24 -9.08 -11.53
C SER A 581 -17.49 -9.85 -12.62
N LEU A 582 -17.31 -11.17 -12.44
CA LEU A 582 -16.69 -12.05 -13.43
C LEU A 582 -17.56 -12.18 -14.69
N VAL A 583 -18.88 -12.26 -14.54
CA VAL A 583 -19.82 -12.29 -15.67
C VAL A 583 -19.76 -10.99 -16.49
N VAL A 584 -19.75 -9.83 -15.83
CA VAL A 584 -19.57 -8.54 -16.53
C VAL A 584 -18.26 -8.49 -17.30
N GLU A 585 -17.19 -9.10 -16.78
CA GLU A 585 -15.92 -9.21 -17.52
C GLU A 585 -16.00 -10.14 -18.72
N ILE A 586 -16.65 -11.30 -18.62
CA ILE A 586 -16.87 -12.19 -19.77
C ILE A 586 -17.59 -11.44 -20.89
N LEU A 587 -18.60 -10.63 -20.53
CA LEU A 587 -19.30 -9.76 -21.47
C LEU A 587 -18.40 -8.66 -22.06
N ARG A 588 -17.44 -8.14 -21.30
CA ARG A 588 -16.45 -7.15 -21.76
C ARG A 588 -15.60 -7.69 -22.90
N ARG A 589 -15.18 -8.95 -22.79
CA ARG A 589 -14.35 -9.65 -23.78
C ARG A 589 -15.15 -10.12 -25.00
N GLY A 590 -16.44 -10.43 -24.83
CA GLY A 590 -17.30 -10.85 -25.93
C GLY A 590 -17.60 -9.73 -26.93
N ARG A 591 -17.55 -10.00 -28.24
CA ARG A 591 -17.86 -9.01 -29.32
C ARG A 591 -19.36 -8.68 -29.49
N MET A 592 -20.14 -8.88 -28.44
CA MET A 592 -21.61 -8.89 -28.49
C MET A 592 -22.15 -7.47 -28.51
N THR A 593 -23.10 -7.19 -29.39
CA THR A 593 -23.59 -5.82 -29.64
C THR A 593 -25.08 -5.64 -29.40
N SER A 594 -25.82 -6.73 -29.15
CA SER A 594 -27.28 -6.70 -28.92
C SER A 594 -27.65 -7.36 -27.59
N GLU A 595 -28.69 -6.82 -26.95
CA GLU A 595 -29.26 -7.37 -25.71
C GLU A 595 -29.66 -8.84 -25.86
N LYS A 596 -30.26 -9.23 -26.99
CA LYS A 596 -30.66 -10.63 -27.25
C LYS A 596 -29.47 -11.59 -27.24
N GLN A 597 -28.35 -11.19 -27.85
CA GLN A 597 -27.13 -12.02 -27.82
C GLN A 597 -26.63 -12.18 -26.39
N ILE A 598 -26.60 -11.11 -25.60
CA ILE A 598 -26.13 -11.13 -24.21
C ILE A 598 -26.99 -12.06 -23.35
N LEU A 599 -28.32 -11.92 -23.42
CA LEU A 599 -29.25 -12.80 -22.69
C LEU A 599 -29.08 -14.26 -23.09
N PHE A 600 -28.91 -14.55 -24.39
CA PHE A 600 -28.66 -15.91 -24.86
C PHE A 600 -27.36 -16.50 -24.30
N LEU A 601 -26.30 -15.69 -24.15
CA LEU A 601 -25.04 -16.14 -23.55
C LEU A 601 -25.18 -16.43 -22.07
N LEU A 602 -25.86 -15.54 -21.33
CA LEU A 602 -26.15 -15.74 -19.90
C LEU A 602 -26.95 -17.02 -19.65
N GLU A 603 -27.88 -17.36 -20.55
CA GLU A 603 -28.71 -18.57 -20.41
C GLU A 603 -28.01 -19.88 -20.79
N ARG A 604 -27.05 -19.86 -21.72
CA ARG A 604 -26.46 -21.09 -22.29
C ARG A 604 -25.01 -21.38 -21.94
N TYR A 605 -24.22 -20.36 -21.64
CA TYR A 605 -22.75 -20.51 -21.58
C TYR A 605 -22.14 -20.02 -20.28
N VAL A 606 -22.88 -19.28 -19.45
CA VAL A 606 -22.40 -18.81 -18.15
C VAL A 606 -22.82 -19.80 -17.06
N PRO A 607 -21.86 -20.46 -16.38
CA PRO A 607 -22.17 -21.35 -15.27
C PRO A 607 -22.80 -20.62 -14.08
N GLY A 608 -23.62 -21.32 -13.31
CA GLY A 608 -24.24 -20.77 -12.10
C GLY A 608 -23.31 -20.71 -10.88
N ASP A 609 -22.24 -21.51 -10.87
CA ASP A 609 -21.26 -21.56 -9.77
C ASP A 609 -19.98 -20.76 -10.10
N VAL A 610 -19.32 -20.25 -9.07
CA VAL A 610 -18.09 -19.46 -9.20
C VAL A 610 -16.89 -20.32 -9.61
N ASP A 611 -16.79 -21.57 -9.13
CA ASP A 611 -15.71 -22.48 -9.52
C ASP A 611 -15.78 -22.80 -11.01
N ASP A 612 -16.98 -23.16 -11.50
CA ASP A 612 -17.19 -23.43 -12.94
C ASP A 612 -16.90 -22.19 -13.79
N LEU A 613 -17.18 -20.99 -13.27
CA LEU A 613 -16.88 -19.73 -13.93
C LEU A 613 -15.36 -19.48 -14.04
N TYR A 614 -14.58 -19.82 -13.02
CA TYR A 614 -13.12 -19.79 -13.10
C TYR A 614 -12.59 -20.76 -14.15
N SER A 615 -13.05 -22.02 -14.15
CA SER A 615 -12.68 -23.00 -15.17
C SER A 615 -12.98 -22.49 -16.58
N HIS A 616 -14.16 -21.88 -16.79
CA HIS A 616 -14.55 -21.29 -18.07
C HIS A 616 -13.58 -20.16 -18.52
N ILE A 617 -13.21 -19.27 -17.60
CA ILE A 617 -12.28 -18.17 -17.87
C ILE A 617 -10.88 -18.70 -18.20
N LEU A 618 -10.37 -19.63 -17.39
CA LEU A 618 -9.04 -20.22 -17.57
C LEU A 618 -8.94 -20.99 -18.89
N LEU A 619 -9.99 -21.73 -19.26
CA LEU A 619 -10.10 -22.37 -20.57
C LEU A 619 -9.97 -21.37 -21.72
N GLY A 620 -10.65 -20.22 -21.63
CA GLY A 620 -10.54 -19.15 -22.62
C GLY A 620 -9.11 -18.59 -22.73
N LEU A 621 -8.41 -18.46 -21.60
CA LEU A 621 -7.02 -18.00 -21.55
C LEU A 621 -6.03 -19.04 -22.11
N ASN A 622 -6.35 -20.33 -22.03
CA ASN A 622 -5.49 -21.40 -22.52
C ASN A 622 -5.45 -21.54 -24.06
N GLN A 623 -6.38 -20.91 -24.79
CA GLN A 623 -6.51 -21.06 -26.24
C GLN A 623 -5.33 -20.48 -27.03
N ASN A 624 -4.55 -19.57 -26.44
CA ASN A 624 -3.35 -19.00 -27.06
C ASN A 624 -2.08 -19.42 -26.28
N PRO A 625 -1.22 -20.29 -26.82
CA PRO A 625 -0.05 -20.83 -26.10
C PRO A 625 0.93 -19.76 -25.58
N ARG A 626 1.15 -18.68 -26.33
CA ARG A 626 2.03 -17.57 -25.91
C ARG A 626 1.46 -16.80 -24.72
N SER A 627 0.14 -16.59 -24.71
CA SER A 627 -0.55 -15.94 -23.58
C SER A 627 -0.67 -16.86 -22.38
N SER A 628 -0.90 -18.17 -22.58
CA SER A 628 -1.06 -19.16 -21.52
C SER A 628 0.19 -19.26 -20.62
N THR A 629 1.39 -19.29 -21.21
CA THR A 629 2.65 -19.34 -20.43
C THR A 629 2.83 -18.11 -19.54
N PHE A 630 2.52 -16.92 -20.07
CA PHE A 630 2.57 -15.69 -19.30
C PHE A 630 1.52 -15.64 -18.18
N VAL A 631 0.27 -15.98 -18.49
CA VAL A 631 -0.82 -16.03 -17.51
C VAL A 631 -0.45 -16.98 -16.36
N LYS A 632 0.14 -18.14 -16.67
CA LYS A 632 0.60 -19.10 -15.66
C LYS A 632 1.65 -18.50 -14.75
N GLN A 633 2.64 -17.77 -15.28
CA GLN A 633 3.65 -17.08 -14.46
C GLN A 633 3.03 -16.00 -13.57
N VAL A 634 2.09 -15.21 -14.11
CA VAL A 634 1.36 -14.20 -13.32
C VAL A 634 0.62 -14.84 -12.15
N LEU A 635 -0.10 -15.95 -12.39
CA LEU A 635 -0.85 -16.67 -11.36
C LEU A 635 0.07 -17.32 -10.32
N GLN A 636 1.20 -17.91 -10.74
CA GLN A 636 2.19 -18.50 -9.83
C GLN A 636 2.74 -17.47 -8.84
N TRP A 637 3.15 -16.29 -9.33
CA TRP A 637 3.62 -15.22 -8.45
C TRP A 637 2.49 -14.65 -7.58
N ALA A 638 1.32 -14.36 -8.16
CA ALA A 638 0.21 -13.79 -7.39
C ALA A 638 -0.29 -14.68 -6.24
N ILE A 639 -0.14 -16.01 -6.35
CA ILE A 639 -0.62 -16.98 -5.36
C ILE A 639 0.44 -17.35 -4.32
N PHE A 640 1.69 -17.55 -4.75
CA PHE A 640 2.74 -18.15 -3.92
C PHE A 640 3.82 -17.17 -3.45
N GLN A 641 3.72 -15.88 -3.80
CA GLN A 641 4.58 -14.84 -3.26
C GLN A 641 4.56 -14.81 -1.72
N GLN A 642 5.73 -14.59 -1.10
CA GLN A 642 5.84 -14.41 0.36
C GLN A 642 5.50 -12.99 0.80
N GLU A 643 5.59 -12.04 -0.13
CA GLU A 643 5.30 -10.62 0.02
C GLU A 643 4.80 -10.11 -1.34
N GLY A 644 3.89 -9.13 -1.40
CA GLY A 644 3.36 -8.64 -2.67
C GLY A 644 4.47 -8.06 -3.58
N LEU A 645 4.68 -8.59 -4.79
CA LEU A 645 5.74 -8.10 -5.68
C LEU A 645 5.41 -6.71 -6.24
N LYS A 646 6.31 -5.74 -6.09
CA LYS A 646 6.23 -4.43 -6.77
C LYS A 646 6.24 -4.64 -8.30
N LEU A 647 5.66 -3.71 -9.07
CA LEU A 647 5.67 -3.76 -10.53
C LEU A 647 7.09 -3.99 -11.10
N SER A 648 8.08 -3.24 -10.62
CA SER A 648 9.48 -3.37 -11.02
C SER A 648 10.10 -4.73 -10.65
N GLU A 649 9.74 -5.29 -9.49
CA GLU A 649 10.14 -6.63 -9.06
C GLU A 649 9.55 -7.70 -10.00
N PHE A 650 8.25 -7.60 -10.33
CA PHE A 650 7.58 -8.55 -11.22
C PHE A 650 8.08 -8.46 -12.67
N THR A 651 8.39 -7.27 -13.19
CA THR A 651 8.99 -7.10 -14.53
C THR A 651 10.26 -7.94 -14.66
N ILE A 652 11.14 -7.85 -13.66
CA ILE A 652 12.40 -8.59 -13.61
C ILE A 652 12.15 -10.08 -13.44
N ALA A 653 11.26 -10.48 -12.52
CA ALA A 653 10.91 -11.89 -12.30
C ALA A 653 10.36 -12.58 -13.57
N ASN A 654 9.50 -11.88 -14.32
CA ASN A 654 8.96 -12.36 -15.59
C ASN A 654 10.02 -12.39 -16.70
N ALA A 655 10.90 -11.39 -16.78
CA ALA A 655 12.03 -11.38 -17.72
C ALA A 655 13.02 -12.51 -17.43
N LEU A 656 13.32 -12.79 -16.15
CA LEU A 656 14.12 -13.93 -15.71
C LEU A 656 13.52 -15.25 -16.17
N ALA A 657 12.22 -15.45 -15.96
CA ALA A 657 11.55 -16.69 -16.34
C ALA A 657 11.60 -16.92 -17.87
N LYS A 658 11.46 -15.84 -18.67
CA LYS A 658 11.67 -15.90 -20.13
C LYS A 658 13.12 -16.24 -20.47
N ALA A 659 14.09 -15.56 -19.86
CA ALA A 659 15.51 -15.75 -20.11
C ALA A 659 15.97 -17.18 -19.78
N THR A 660 15.53 -17.73 -18.63
CA THR A 660 15.83 -19.12 -18.24
C THR A 660 15.21 -20.16 -19.16
N ALA A 661 14.08 -19.85 -19.79
CA ALA A 661 13.45 -20.73 -20.77
C ALA A 661 14.13 -20.67 -22.15
N GLN A 662 14.64 -19.50 -22.55
CA GLN A 662 15.35 -19.31 -23.82
C GLN A 662 16.81 -19.79 -23.79
N HIS A 663 17.46 -19.65 -22.63
CA HIS A 663 18.86 -20.01 -22.41
C HIS A 663 18.99 -21.07 -21.31
N PRO A 664 18.44 -22.28 -21.51
CA PRO A 664 18.60 -23.35 -20.54
C PRO A 664 20.10 -23.66 -20.38
N HIS A 665 20.55 -23.83 -19.15
CA HIS A 665 21.94 -24.13 -18.77
C HIS A 665 22.97 -22.99 -18.87
N GLN A 666 22.58 -21.75 -19.21
CA GLN A 666 23.46 -20.59 -19.15
C GLN A 666 23.24 -19.76 -17.88
N THR A 667 24.29 -19.10 -17.39
CA THR A 667 24.15 -18.07 -16.36
C THR A 667 23.58 -16.81 -17.01
N ILE A 668 22.48 -16.32 -16.44
CA ILE A 668 21.81 -15.12 -16.95
C ILE A 668 22.71 -13.90 -16.66
N THR A 669 23.05 -13.15 -17.71
CA THR A 669 23.79 -11.89 -17.58
C THR A 669 22.83 -10.70 -17.63
N PRO A 670 23.24 -9.49 -17.18
CA PRO A 670 22.44 -8.29 -17.31
C PRO A 670 21.97 -8.01 -18.75
N GLU A 671 22.78 -8.34 -19.75
CA GLU A 671 22.46 -8.15 -21.17
C GLU A 671 21.35 -9.11 -21.64
N ILE A 672 21.44 -10.38 -21.25
CA ILE A 672 20.39 -11.38 -21.55
C ILE A 672 19.09 -10.95 -20.88
N LEU A 673 19.14 -10.54 -19.61
CA LEU A 673 17.98 -10.08 -18.88
C LEU A 673 17.34 -8.84 -19.53
N ALA A 674 18.16 -7.86 -19.92
CA ALA A 674 17.70 -6.65 -20.59
C ALA A 674 16.97 -6.95 -21.91
N SER A 675 17.42 -7.94 -22.68
CA SER A 675 16.75 -8.36 -23.92
C SER A 675 15.36 -9.00 -23.71
N CYS A 676 15.07 -9.47 -22.49
CA CYS A 676 13.81 -10.12 -22.11
C CYS A 676 12.83 -9.19 -21.37
N LEU A 677 13.25 -7.95 -21.09
CA LEU A 677 12.42 -6.94 -20.42
C LEU A 677 11.19 -6.59 -21.26
N ASP A 678 10.14 -6.19 -20.56
CA ASP A 678 8.86 -5.85 -21.14
C ASP A 678 8.30 -4.62 -20.44
N ASP A 679 8.48 -3.46 -21.07
CA ASP A 679 8.04 -2.17 -20.53
C ASP A 679 6.51 -2.08 -20.41
N ASN A 680 5.77 -2.97 -21.10
CA ASN A 680 4.31 -3.01 -21.10
C ASN A 680 3.75 -4.09 -20.18
N ILE A 681 4.51 -4.57 -19.19
CA ILE A 681 4.08 -5.68 -18.33
C ILE A 681 2.76 -5.37 -17.61
N LYS A 682 2.58 -4.13 -17.13
CA LYS A 682 1.36 -3.69 -16.43
C LYS A 682 0.14 -3.83 -17.33
N LEU A 683 0.21 -3.26 -18.53
CA LEU A 683 -0.85 -3.32 -19.54
C LEU A 683 -1.16 -4.77 -19.95
N ARG A 684 -0.13 -5.63 -20.06
CA ARG A 684 -0.32 -7.05 -20.38
C ARG A 684 -0.99 -7.83 -19.26
N VAL A 685 -0.61 -7.59 -18.00
CA VAL A 685 -1.28 -8.18 -16.83
C VAL A 685 -2.73 -7.73 -16.81
N GLU A 686 -3.00 -6.44 -16.97
CA GLU A 686 -4.37 -5.90 -17.01
C GLU A 686 -5.19 -6.49 -18.18
N PHE A 687 -4.61 -6.56 -19.38
CA PHE A 687 -5.28 -7.08 -20.57
C PHE A 687 -5.61 -8.58 -20.44
N HIS A 688 -4.65 -9.41 -20.05
CA HIS A 688 -4.84 -10.85 -20.01
C HIS A 688 -5.49 -11.32 -18.70
N CYS A 689 -5.05 -10.78 -17.57
CA CYS A 689 -5.36 -11.28 -16.23
C CYS A 689 -6.09 -10.26 -15.34
N GLY A 690 -6.43 -9.05 -15.82
CA GLY A 690 -6.93 -7.94 -14.99
C GLY A 690 -8.24 -8.18 -14.22
N HIS A 691 -8.83 -9.36 -14.34
CA HIS A 691 -10.03 -9.83 -13.62
C HIS A 691 -9.74 -10.97 -12.64
N LEU A 692 -8.53 -11.52 -12.69
CA LEU A 692 -7.99 -12.51 -11.76
C LEU A 692 -6.91 -11.89 -10.86
N VAL A 693 -6.04 -11.07 -11.46
CA VAL A 693 -4.84 -10.49 -10.85
C VAL A 693 -4.73 -9.04 -11.29
N LYS A 694 -4.41 -8.13 -10.36
CA LYS A 694 -4.09 -6.74 -10.68
C LYS A 694 -2.88 -6.27 -9.87
N PHE A 695 -2.25 -5.21 -10.36
CA PHE A 695 -1.42 -4.40 -9.49
C PHE A 695 -2.35 -3.54 -8.64
N GLN A 696 -2.21 -3.70 -7.34
CA GLN A 696 -2.85 -2.90 -6.31
C GLN A 696 -2.40 -1.43 -6.42
N ASP A 697 -3.09 -0.50 -5.76
CA ASP A 697 -2.75 0.93 -5.71
C ASP A 697 -1.33 1.11 -5.13
N ASP A 698 -0.92 0.23 -4.21
CA ASP A 698 0.46 0.19 -3.64
C ASP A 698 1.52 -0.27 -4.66
N GLY A 699 1.10 -0.57 -5.89
CA GLY A 699 1.96 -1.05 -6.96
C GLY A 699 2.33 -2.52 -6.84
N ARG A 700 1.73 -3.29 -5.93
CA ARG A 700 2.05 -4.69 -5.68
C ARG A 700 1.09 -5.64 -6.38
N LEU A 701 1.60 -6.76 -6.89
CA LEU A 701 0.81 -7.77 -7.57
C LEU A 701 -0.07 -8.51 -6.55
N SER A 702 -1.37 -8.62 -6.79
CA SER A 702 -2.22 -9.48 -5.97
C SER A 702 -3.44 -10.02 -6.71
N LEU A 703 -4.02 -11.07 -6.14
CA LEU A 703 -5.30 -11.63 -6.59
C LEU A 703 -6.42 -10.61 -6.35
N ILE A 704 -7.33 -10.49 -7.31
CA ILE A 704 -8.57 -9.70 -7.15
C ILE A 704 -9.54 -10.44 -6.22
N HIS A 705 -9.56 -11.76 -6.33
CA HIS A 705 -10.47 -12.62 -5.58
C HIS A 705 -9.71 -13.78 -4.95
N ARG A 706 -9.76 -13.86 -3.62
CA ARG A 706 -9.04 -14.85 -2.81
C ARG A 706 -9.46 -16.29 -3.11
N THR A 707 -10.73 -16.50 -3.44
CA THR A 707 -11.30 -17.80 -3.82
C THR A 707 -10.58 -18.45 -5.03
N LEU A 708 -9.93 -17.66 -5.88
CA LEU A 708 -9.15 -18.17 -7.00
C LEU A 708 -7.95 -19.02 -6.54
N LYS A 709 -7.31 -18.68 -5.41
CA LYS A 709 -6.23 -19.49 -4.84
C LYS A 709 -6.73 -20.89 -4.49
N HIS A 710 -7.87 -20.96 -3.81
CA HIS A 710 -8.48 -22.24 -3.44
C HIS A 710 -8.84 -23.06 -4.68
N HIS A 711 -9.47 -22.44 -5.68
CA HIS A 711 -9.82 -23.10 -6.94
C HIS A 711 -8.59 -23.72 -7.65
N LEU A 712 -7.49 -22.96 -7.77
CA LEU A 712 -6.27 -23.41 -8.45
C LEU A 712 -5.44 -24.44 -7.66
N THR A 713 -5.76 -24.68 -6.39
CA THR A 713 -5.05 -25.60 -5.48
C THR A 713 -5.91 -26.76 -4.97
N LYS A 714 -7.18 -26.86 -5.39
CA LYS A 714 -8.26 -27.71 -4.83
C LYS A 714 -7.97 -29.22 -4.75
N HIS A 715 -7.01 -29.75 -5.51
CA HIS A 715 -6.73 -31.20 -5.54
C HIS A 715 -5.93 -31.76 -4.34
N LEU A 716 -5.57 -30.95 -3.35
CA LEU A 716 -4.76 -31.40 -2.18
C LEU A 716 -5.57 -31.82 -0.95
N HIS A 717 -6.87 -31.51 -0.87
CA HIS A 717 -7.67 -31.78 0.33
C HIS A 717 -8.45 -33.11 0.31
N THR A 718 -8.28 -33.97 -0.69
CA THR A 718 -8.98 -35.26 -0.83
C THR A 718 -8.18 -36.50 -0.43
N ASP A 719 -7.03 -36.35 0.25
CA ASP A 719 -6.27 -37.50 0.77
C ASP A 719 -6.70 -37.88 2.20
N LEU A 720 -7.87 -38.53 2.30
CA LEU A 720 -8.24 -39.37 3.46
C LEU A 720 -8.90 -40.70 3.06
N ASN A 721 -8.77 -41.15 1.80
CA ASN A 721 -9.22 -42.49 1.40
C ASN A 721 -8.12 -43.22 0.58
N PRO A 722 -7.37 -44.18 1.15
CA PRO A 722 -6.24 -44.84 0.48
C PRO A 722 -6.63 -45.86 -0.61
N LEU A 723 -7.89 -45.90 -1.08
CA LEU A 723 -8.40 -46.98 -1.94
C LEU A 723 -8.88 -46.54 -3.33
N SER A 724 -8.63 -45.30 -3.75
CA SER A 724 -8.84 -44.88 -5.14
C SER A 724 -7.58 -44.27 -5.75
N SER A 725 -6.56 -45.09 -5.96
CA SER A 725 -5.42 -44.76 -6.83
C SER A 725 -5.88 -44.77 -8.29
N SER A 726 -6.51 -43.68 -8.73
CA SER A 726 -6.62 -43.37 -10.15
C SER A 726 -6.08 -41.98 -10.39
N ASN A 727 -4.86 -41.90 -10.93
CA ASN A 727 -4.34 -40.68 -11.55
C ASN A 727 -5.43 -40.08 -12.46
N PRO A 728 -5.66 -38.77 -12.43
CA PRO A 728 -6.68 -38.15 -13.26
C PRO A 728 -6.33 -38.38 -14.74
N SER A 729 -7.33 -38.82 -15.51
CA SER A 729 -7.26 -38.81 -16.96
C SER A 729 -6.96 -37.40 -17.46
N PRO A 730 -6.09 -37.20 -18.47
CA PRO A 730 -5.64 -35.90 -18.99
C PRO A 730 -6.72 -35.07 -19.71
N SER A 731 -8.00 -35.34 -19.45
CA SER A 731 -9.18 -34.79 -20.09
C SER A 731 -9.98 -33.82 -19.21
N SER A 732 -9.48 -33.43 -18.02
CA SER A 732 -10.09 -32.33 -17.27
C SER A 732 -9.68 -30.98 -17.89
N PRO A 733 -10.64 -30.05 -18.12
CA PRO A 733 -10.39 -28.76 -18.75
C PRO A 733 -9.37 -27.86 -18.00
N ASP A 734 -9.17 -28.09 -16.70
CA ASP A 734 -8.38 -27.22 -15.81
C ASP A 734 -6.93 -27.67 -15.62
N ALA A 735 -6.54 -28.82 -16.18
CA ALA A 735 -5.22 -29.43 -15.96
C ALA A 735 -4.03 -28.53 -16.37
N GLY A 736 -4.22 -27.54 -17.25
CA GLY A 736 -3.17 -26.63 -17.71
C GLY A 736 -2.74 -25.57 -16.67
N PHE A 737 -3.68 -25.13 -15.81
CA PHE A 737 -3.47 -24.04 -14.85
C PHE A 737 -3.45 -24.50 -13.40
N PHE A 738 -3.65 -25.78 -13.11
CA PHE A 738 -3.40 -26.33 -11.78
C PHE A 738 -1.97 -26.03 -11.30
N LEU A 739 -1.86 -25.57 -10.05
CA LEU A 739 -0.60 -25.21 -9.42
C LEU A 739 -0.39 -26.03 -8.15
N ASP A 740 0.52 -27.01 -8.22
CA ASP A 740 0.98 -27.69 -7.03
C ASP A 740 1.89 -26.74 -6.20
N PRO A 741 1.60 -26.53 -4.90
CA PRO A 741 2.37 -25.62 -4.05
C PRO A 741 3.86 -25.93 -3.97
N LYS A 742 4.23 -27.21 -3.79
CA LYS A 742 5.63 -27.60 -3.58
C LYS A 742 6.48 -27.36 -4.83
N THR A 743 6.01 -27.83 -5.99
CA THR A 743 6.69 -27.64 -7.28
C THR A 743 6.68 -26.17 -7.73
N THR A 744 5.62 -25.41 -7.41
CA THR A 744 5.59 -23.97 -7.70
C THR A 744 6.60 -23.22 -6.85
N HIS A 745 6.68 -23.49 -5.54
CA HIS A 745 7.72 -22.92 -4.68
C HIS A 745 9.14 -23.30 -5.13
N ALA A 746 9.36 -24.52 -5.61
CA ALA A 746 10.64 -24.93 -6.19
C ALA A 746 11.00 -24.07 -7.42
N SER A 747 10.04 -23.80 -8.30
CA SER A 747 10.21 -22.93 -9.47
C SER A 747 10.54 -21.47 -9.07
N LEU A 748 9.81 -20.91 -8.09
CA LEU A 748 10.07 -19.55 -7.60
C LEU A 748 11.45 -19.45 -6.92
N ALA A 749 11.83 -20.45 -6.13
CA ALA A 749 13.16 -20.54 -5.53
C ALA A 749 14.27 -20.55 -6.59
N ASN A 750 14.09 -21.33 -7.68
CA ASN A 750 15.04 -21.37 -8.79
C ASN A 750 15.20 -20.01 -9.48
N LEU A 751 14.12 -19.24 -9.66
CA LEU A 751 14.20 -17.88 -10.23
C LEU A 751 14.95 -16.91 -9.30
N CYS A 752 14.68 -16.94 -7.99
CA CYS A 752 15.40 -16.12 -7.02
C CYS A 752 16.89 -16.49 -6.96
N ILE A 753 17.23 -17.78 -6.92
CA ILE A 753 18.62 -18.26 -6.89
C ILE A 753 19.35 -17.86 -8.17
N ALA A 754 18.70 -18.01 -9.35
CA ALA A 754 19.29 -17.61 -10.62
C ALA A 754 19.59 -16.11 -10.69
N TYR A 755 18.73 -15.27 -10.08
CA TYR A 755 18.96 -13.83 -10.00
C TYR A 755 20.11 -13.49 -9.04
N LEU A 756 20.11 -14.03 -7.82
CA LEU A 756 21.12 -13.73 -6.81
C LEU A 756 22.52 -14.24 -7.17
N THR A 757 22.63 -15.14 -8.16
CA THR A 757 23.89 -15.67 -8.67
C THR A 757 24.29 -15.08 -10.04
N MET A 758 23.67 -13.96 -10.44
CA MET A 758 24.12 -13.19 -11.61
C MET A 758 25.49 -12.54 -11.37
N PRO A 759 26.37 -12.42 -12.38
CA PRO A 759 27.73 -11.91 -12.20
C PRO A 759 27.84 -10.53 -11.54
N CYS A 760 26.85 -9.65 -11.73
CA CYS A 760 26.81 -8.31 -11.12
C CYS A 760 26.70 -8.31 -9.58
N PHE A 761 26.38 -9.45 -8.96
CA PHE A 761 26.29 -9.60 -7.50
C PHE A 761 27.51 -10.26 -6.86
N ASP A 762 28.54 -10.61 -7.64
CA ASP A 762 29.78 -11.14 -7.08
C ASP A 762 30.69 -10.02 -6.55
N ILE A 763 30.59 -9.75 -5.25
CA ILE A 763 31.37 -8.71 -4.55
C ILE A 763 32.86 -9.09 -4.41
N SER A 764 33.24 -10.33 -4.78
CA SER A 764 34.65 -10.77 -4.78
C SER A 764 35.49 -10.05 -5.84
N THR A 765 34.86 -9.33 -6.77
CA THR A 765 35.53 -8.51 -7.78
C THR A 765 35.67 -7.05 -7.31
N PRO A 766 36.88 -6.48 -7.25
CA PRO A 766 37.07 -5.10 -6.79
C PRO A 766 36.45 -4.10 -7.79
N PRO A 767 35.81 -3.00 -7.32
CA PRO A 767 35.24 -2.00 -8.21
C PRO A 767 36.33 -1.32 -9.03
N SER A 768 36.09 -1.14 -10.33
CA SER A 768 37.00 -0.49 -11.28
C SER A 768 37.25 1.01 -11.01
N THR A 769 36.56 1.59 -10.03
CA THR A 769 36.66 2.99 -9.64
C THR A 769 36.76 3.12 -8.11
N PRO A 770 37.72 3.92 -7.58
CA PRO A 770 37.77 4.22 -6.16
C PRO A 770 36.60 5.14 -5.81
N LEU A 771 35.52 4.56 -5.29
CA LEU A 771 34.40 5.31 -4.73
C LEU A 771 34.88 5.97 -3.43
N THR A 772 34.89 7.30 -3.39
CA THR A 772 34.88 8.09 -2.15
C THR A 772 33.78 7.52 -1.25
N SER A 773 34.15 6.87 -0.14
CA SER A 773 33.30 5.91 0.59
C SER A 773 31.91 6.49 0.94
N PRO A 774 30.83 6.04 0.27
CA PRO A 774 29.47 6.24 0.74
C PRO A 774 29.25 5.34 1.95
N SER A 775 28.36 5.73 2.87
CA SER A 775 28.01 4.88 4.01
C SER A 775 27.51 3.49 3.55
N PHE A 776 27.68 2.46 4.39
CA PHE A 776 27.19 1.09 4.11
C PHE A 776 25.73 1.08 3.60
N GLU A 777 24.88 1.87 4.24
CA GLU A 777 23.48 2.08 3.87
C GLU A 777 23.33 2.67 2.47
N SER A 778 24.08 3.74 2.15
CA SER A 778 24.00 4.40 0.84
C SER A 778 24.35 3.45 -0.29
N ARG A 779 25.37 2.59 -0.11
CA ARG A 779 25.74 1.56 -1.11
C ARG A 779 24.61 0.55 -1.31
N LEU A 780 23.97 0.12 -0.23
CA LEU A 780 22.86 -0.84 -0.30
C LEU A 780 21.61 -0.24 -0.93
N ARG A 781 21.19 0.96 -0.53
CA ARG A 781 20.06 1.67 -1.13
C ARG A 781 20.27 1.87 -2.62
N HIS A 782 21.45 2.29 -3.03
CA HIS A 782 21.81 2.41 -4.44
C HIS A 782 21.67 1.06 -5.17
N ARG A 783 22.24 -0.01 -4.60
CA ARG A 783 22.17 -1.36 -5.19
C ARG A 783 20.72 -1.87 -5.32
N ILE A 784 19.86 -1.63 -4.33
CA ILE A 784 18.45 -2.03 -4.37
C ILE A 784 17.70 -1.21 -5.44
N LYS A 785 17.99 0.09 -5.56
CA LYS A 785 17.41 0.97 -6.58
C LYS A 785 17.83 0.56 -7.99
N THR A 786 19.08 0.14 -8.19
CA THR A 786 19.58 -0.33 -9.50
C THR A 786 19.14 -1.76 -9.84
N HIS A 787 18.84 -2.57 -8.83
CA HIS A 787 18.44 -3.97 -8.97
C HIS A 787 17.10 -4.25 -8.28
N PRO A 788 15.95 -3.90 -8.90
CA PRO A 788 14.65 -3.87 -8.23
C PRO A 788 14.22 -5.19 -7.59
N PHE A 789 14.59 -6.34 -8.16
CA PHE A 789 14.22 -7.67 -7.65
C PHE A 789 15.14 -8.19 -6.52
N LEU A 790 16.26 -7.52 -6.25
CA LEU A 790 17.25 -7.95 -5.26
C LEU A 790 16.66 -8.04 -3.86
N ARG A 791 15.85 -7.07 -3.46
CA ARG A 791 15.20 -7.02 -2.15
C ARG A 791 14.34 -8.25 -1.93
N TYR A 792 13.38 -8.50 -2.82
CA TYR A 792 12.49 -9.66 -2.72
C TYR A 792 13.27 -10.97 -2.72
N ALA A 793 14.21 -11.14 -3.67
CA ALA A 793 14.99 -12.36 -3.79
C ALA A 793 15.82 -12.63 -2.53
N ALA A 794 16.55 -11.64 -2.01
CA ALA A 794 17.37 -11.79 -0.80
C ALA A 794 16.54 -12.14 0.45
N LEU A 795 15.34 -11.56 0.59
CA LEU A 795 14.46 -11.78 1.74
C LEU A 795 13.73 -13.12 1.72
N HIS A 796 13.46 -13.70 0.55
CA HIS A 796 12.46 -14.78 0.44
C HIS A 796 12.92 -16.03 -0.32
N TRP A 797 14.10 -16.05 -0.96
CA TRP A 797 14.59 -17.24 -1.69
C TRP A 797 14.65 -18.50 -0.80
N HIS A 798 15.15 -18.36 0.42
CA HIS A 798 15.31 -19.45 1.39
C HIS A 798 13.96 -19.93 1.95
N LYS A 799 12.95 -19.06 2.03
CA LYS A 799 11.58 -19.42 2.43
C LYS A 799 10.89 -20.23 1.35
N HIS A 800 10.99 -19.81 0.08
CA HIS A 800 10.50 -20.60 -1.05
C HIS A 800 11.17 -21.96 -1.12
N LEU A 801 12.49 -22.02 -0.87
CA LEU A 801 13.21 -23.28 -0.79
C LEU A 801 12.69 -24.20 0.32
N ALA A 802 12.44 -23.66 1.52
CA ALA A 802 11.90 -24.43 2.64
C ALA A 802 10.49 -24.96 2.36
N LEU A 803 9.62 -24.15 1.75
CA LEU A 803 8.26 -24.54 1.36
C LEU A 803 8.23 -25.55 0.20
N ALA A 804 9.25 -25.56 -0.66
CA ALA A 804 9.38 -26.53 -1.73
C ALA A 804 9.69 -27.95 -1.21
N GLY A 805 10.44 -28.06 -0.11
CA GLY A 805 10.88 -29.33 0.46
C GLY A 805 11.59 -30.20 -0.59
N GLU A 806 11.19 -31.47 -0.68
CA GLU A 806 11.76 -32.45 -1.61
C GLU A 806 11.46 -32.17 -3.10
N ALA A 807 10.55 -31.25 -3.42
CA ALA A 807 10.28 -30.88 -4.82
C ALA A 807 11.42 -30.05 -5.45
N TRP A 808 12.29 -29.44 -4.63
CA TRP A 808 13.48 -28.73 -5.10
C TRP A 808 14.71 -29.65 -5.07
N PRO A 809 15.61 -29.62 -6.07
CA PRO A 809 15.74 -28.64 -7.17
C PRO A 809 14.94 -28.96 -8.46
N GLY A 810 14.26 -30.11 -8.51
CA GLY A 810 13.61 -30.63 -9.73
C GLY A 810 14.57 -31.37 -10.67
N SER A 811 14.04 -32.15 -11.62
CA SER A 811 14.81 -33.16 -12.37
C SER A 811 15.69 -32.64 -13.53
N GLN A 812 15.44 -31.44 -14.06
CA GLN A 812 16.11 -30.98 -15.30
C GLN A 812 17.36 -30.09 -15.07
N GLN A 813 17.59 -29.55 -13.86
CA GLN A 813 18.69 -28.60 -13.58
C GLN A 813 19.30 -28.73 -12.17
N ALA A 814 19.19 -29.92 -11.56
CA ALA A 814 19.53 -30.16 -10.16
C ALA A 814 20.97 -29.76 -9.79
N GLU A 815 21.98 -30.22 -10.54
CA GLU A 815 23.39 -30.01 -10.19
C GLU A 815 23.83 -28.53 -10.25
N SER A 816 23.38 -27.79 -11.27
CA SER A 816 23.68 -26.35 -11.40
C SER A 816 23.02 -25.54 -10.28
N MET A 817 21.77 -25.86 -9.94
CA MET A 817 21.04 -25.17 -8.86
C MET A 817 21.59 -25.51 -7.48
N LEU A 818 22.05 -26.75 -7.25
CA LEU A 818 22.75 -27.14 -6.02
C LEU A 818 24.05 -26.37 -5.84
N THR A 819 24.81 -26.18 -6.93
CA THR A 819 26.05 -25.39 -6.92
C THR A 819 25.77 -23.92 -6.60
N ARG A 820 24.77 -23.32 -7.25
CA ARG A 820 24.35 -21.93 -6.99
C ARG A 820 23.84 -21.73 -5.57
N ARG A 821 23.08 -22.69 -5.02
CA ARG A 821 22.68 -22.69 -3.61
C ARG A 821 23.90 -22.72 -2.70
N ALA A 822 24.91 -23.55 -2.99
CA ALA A 822 26.12 -23.62 -2.19
C ALA A 822 26.84 -22.27 -2.12
N TRP A 823 26.93 -21.53 -3.23
CA TRP A 823 27.46 -20.16 -3.21
C TRP A 823 26.64 -19.23 -2.30
N LEU A 824 25.31 -19.25 -2.38
CA LEU A 824 24.48 -18.39 -1.53
C LEU A 824 24.56 -18.76 -0.04
N VAL A 825 24.76 -20.04 0.29
CA VAL A 825 24.91 -20.51 1.68
C VAL A 825 26.29 -20.17 2.24
N ASP A 826 27.31 -20.16 1.40
CA ASP A 826 28.67 -19.76 1.78
C ASP A 826 28.78 -18.24 1.93
N GLY A 827 28.77 -17.76 3.17
CA GLY A 827 28.93 -16.33 3.48
C GLY A 827 30.34 -15.79 3.22
N ALA A 828 31.31 -16.63 2.87
CA ALA A 828 32.60 -16.17 2.35
C ALA A 828 32.55 -15.85 0.85
N SER A 829 31.55 -16.34 0.13
CA SER A 829 31.38 -16.02 -1.29
C SER A 829 30.83 -14.59 -1.48
N GLY A 830 31.22 -13.93 -2.58
CA GLY A 830 30.71 -12.60 -2.91
C GLY A 830 29.18 -12.58 -3.08
N TYR A 831 28.59 -13.66 -3.57
CA TYR A 831 27.13 -13.82 -3.67
C TYR A 831 26.48 -13.92 -2.29
N GLY A 832 27.03 -14.78 -1.42
CA GLY A 832 26.58 -14.99 -0.04
C GLY A 832 26.60 -13.70 0.76
N GLN A 833 27.68 -12.92 0.64
CA GLN A 833 27.78 -11.59 1.24
C GLN A 833 26.72 -10.63 0.68
N CYS A 834 26.56 -10.57 -0.65
CA CYS A 834 25.66 -9.60 -1.27
C CYS A 834 24.21 -9.72 -0.77
N TRP A 835 23.65 -10.93 -0.75
CA TRP A 835 22.25 -11.09 -0.35
C TRP A 835 22.09 -10.95 1.17
N THR A 836 23.09 -11.35 1.97
CA THR A 836 23.02 -11.22 3.43
C THR A 836 23.16 -9.78 3.90
N GLU A 837 23.94 -8.93 3.23
CA GLU A 837 23.97 -7.48 3.51
C GLU A 837 22.56 -6.87 3.34
N VAL A 838 21.85 -7.23 2.26
CA VAL A 838 20.48 -6.77 2.00
C VAL A 838 19.50 -7.34 3.03
N TRP A 839 19.57 -8.64 3.31
CA TRP A 839 18.73 -9.28 4.32
C TRP A 839 18.91 -8.64 5.70
N TRP A 840 20.17 -8.42 6.11
CA TRP A 840 20.50 -7.80 7.40
C TRP A 840 19.91 -6.40 7.51
N PHE A 841 20.07 -5.58 6.46
CA PHE A 841 19.55 -4.21 6.42
C PHE A 841 18.04 -4.14 6.68
N PHE A 842 17.24 -5.05 6.11
CA PHE A 842 15.79 -5.06 6.26
C PHE A 842 15.26 -5.85 7.47
N VAL A 843 16.10 -6.67 8.13
CA VAL A 843 15.68 -7.50 9.27
C VAL A 843 16.16 -6.93 10.61
N ARG A 844 17.35 -6.31 10.64
CA ARG A 844 17.96 -5.76 11.87
C ARG A 844 18.00 -4.23 11.90
N GLY A 845 17.82 -3.58 10.75
CA GLY A 845 17.74 -2.12 10.62
C GLY A 845 19.09 -1.41 10.58
N VAL A 846 19.03 -0.08 10.42
CA VAL A 846 20.18 0.80 10.09
C VAL A 846 21.18 0.98 11.25
N ALA A 847 20.78 0.67 12.48
CA ALA A 847 21.56 0.98 13.68
C ALA A 847 22.66 -0.06 14.03
N GLN A 848 22.63 -1.24 13.39
CA GLN A 848 23.60 -2.31 13.64
C GLN A 848 24.52 -2.48 12.44
N ASP A 849 25.83 -2.41 12.66
CA ASP A 849 26.82 -2.71 11.63
C ASP A 849 26.68 -4.17 11.17
N PHE A 850 26.86 -4.41 9.87
CA PHE A 850 26.79 -5.75 9.30
C PHE A 850 27.89 -6.63 9.91
N PRO A 851 27.56 -7.81 10.48
CA PRO A 851 28.54 -8.66 11.12
C PRO A 851 29.52 -9.22 10.07
N VAL A 852 30.80 -8.92 10.25
CA VAL A 852 31.85 -9.41 9.35
C VAL A 852 32.17 -10.86 9.72
N GLY A 853 31.56 -11.83 9.04
CA GLY A 853 31.80 -13.27 9.26
C GLY A 853 30.93 -14.18 8.38
N GLY A 854 31.52 -15.26 7.85
CA GLY A 854 30.89 -16.12 6.82
C GLY A 854 29.72 -17.00 7.28
N GLU A 855 29.38 -17.02 8.57
CA GLU A 855 28.37 -17.93 9.13
C GLU A 855 26.93 -17.38 9.11
N LEU A 856 26.71 -16.10 8.79
CA LEU A 856 25.36 -15.51 8.78
C LEU A 856 24.48 -16.17 7.70
N ALA A 857 25.02 -16.35 6.49
CA ALA A 857 24.30 -16.90 5.34
C ALA A 857 23.76 -18.31 5.63
N GLY A 858 24.62 -19.20 6.14
CA GLY A 858 24.24 -20.56 6.51
C GLY A 858 23.14 -20.61 7.57
N ARG A 859 23.30 -19.83 8.65
CA ARG A 859 22.34 -19.79 9.77
C ARG A 859 20.94 -19.32 9.37
N VAL A 860 20.86 -18.28 8.52
CA VAL A 860 19.56 -17.79 8.02
C VAL A 860 18.83 -18.88 7.24
N VAL A 861 19.54 -19.63 6.40
CA VAL A 861 18.98 -20.73 5.61
C VAL A 861 18.58 -21.91 6.49
N GLU A 862 19.41 -22.30 7.46
CA GLU A 862 19.12 -23.40 8.39
C GLU A 862 17.89 -23.13 9.26
N ALA A 863 17.77 -21.92 9.80
CA ALA A 863 16.61 -21.52 10.60
C ALA A 863 15.30 -21.60 9.80
N ALA A 864 15.32 -21.19 8.53
CA ALA A 864 14.16 -21.30 7.65
C ALA A 864 13.77 -22.76 7.40
N LEU A 865 14.73 -23.66 7.24
CA LEU A 865 14.48 -25.10 7.09
C LEU A 865 13.98 -25.74 8.40
N GLY A 866 14.49 -25.31 9.56
CA GLY A 866 14.09 -25.81 10.88
C GLY A 866 12.68 -25.37 11.32
N SER A 867 12.30 -24.12 11.04
CA SER A 867 10.95 -23.60 11.37
C SER A 867 9.80 -24.32 10.64
N VAL A 868 10.04 -24.78 9.41
CA VAL A 868 9.08 -25.60 8.65
C VAL A 868 9.01 -27.03 9.19
N ALA A 869 10.12 -27.58 9.67
CA ALA A 869 10.13 -28.89 10.31
C ALA A 869 9.34 -28.89 11.64
N ALA A 870 9.43 -27.81 12.43
CA ALA A 870 8.65 -27.64 13.66
C ALA A 870 7.14 -27.48 13.40
N SER A 871 6.75 -26.76 12.35
CA SER A 871 5.33 -26.63 11.98
C SER A 871 4.75 -27.90 11.35
N ALA A 872 5.59 -28.74 10.73
CA ALA A 872 5.19 -30.06 10.24
C ALA A 872 5.07 -31.10 11.37
N SER A 873 5.90 -31.04 12.42
CA SER A 873 5.81 -31.97 13.55
C SER A 873 4.57 -31.77 14.44
N ASP A 874 4.01 -30.56 14.48
CA ASP A 874 2.75 -30.28 15.19
C ASP A 874 1.49 -30.79 14.46
N SER A 875 1.65 -31.37 13.26
CA SER A 875 0.54 -31.92 12.45
C SER A 875 0.41 -33.45 12.50
N ALA A 876 1.29 -34.15 13.22
CA ALA A 876 1.20 -35.60 13.39
C ALA A 876 0.53 -35.93 14.74
N PRO A 877 -0.65 -36.58 14.77
CA PRO A 877 -1.16 -37.10 16.03
C PRO A 877 -0.21 -38.18 16.53
N ALA A 878 0.31 -38.02 17.75
CA ALA A 878 1.03 -39.07 18.44
C ALA A 878 0.10 -40.27 18.62
N VAL A 879 0.27 -41.29 17.77
CA VAL A 879 -0.33 -42.61 18.00
C VAL A 879 0.50 -43.27 19.10
N GLU A 880 0.02 -43.15 20.33
CA GLU A 880 0.45 -44.03 21.42
C GLU A 880 0.13 -45.48 21.01
N VAL A 881 1.17 -46.24 20.69
CA VAL A 881 1.09 -47.70 20.60
C VAL A 881 1.03 -48.22 22.03
N GLY A 882 -0.19 -48.36 22.54
CA GLY A 882 -0.50 -49.15 23.72
C GLY A 882 -0.30 -50.63 23.44
N VAL A 883 0.48 -51.27 24.30
CA VAL A 883 0.77 -52.71 24.33
C VAL A 883 -0.49 -53.51 24.68
N GLU A 884 -0.79 -54.55 23.91
CA GLU A 884 -1.29 -55.86 24.39
C GLU A 884 -0.57 -56.99 23.66
#